data_AF-L8GIM2-F1
#
_entry.id   AF-L8GIM2-F1
#
_cell.length_a   1.000
_cell.length_b   1.000
_cell.length_c   1.000
_cell.angle_alpha   90.00
_cell.angle_beta   90.00
_cell.angle_gamma   90.00
#
_symmetry.space_group_name_H-M   'P 1'
#
loop_
_entity.id
_entity.type
_entity.pdbx_description
1 polymer ?
#
loop_
_entity_poly.entity_id
_entity_poly.type
_entity_poly.pdbx_seq_one_letter_code
_entity_poly.pdbx_strand_id
1 'polypeptide(L)'
;MRRPYIASWTEPIAVDLRINVVLVGLNGDGAFTYKLPESRLASLLATALPTYRPSLVEEERPLNVEYTLRYDVHHQHNIGTFTKMLGEELSKLGPPDRGATLTDYAVPPSALQAWQSYFDSITVADEYSIILLNPCKRALENARTGAEGTTVEPRWQYHYNYDGAPTQAWVSEGRYTVVDLSAGPVVYGPSDVGEGAVTAASLPRLGKFHNKLRTLGQNRLYERYTVSDFAEIEAHIATTVISAIQHVFVPDIRFPAVQADKVLVPIVVLRNHVEFNPWRKGHPYSIDIDAIRREVAKLALPNQEVTIVTDLHGLHEHKHIALALAKAHKTDTVHELNVWGRYDAKEKPYIDGRALLQQMKDAQDIITSGFLQSAEERAHLSAFFSRSQPAAQASASDSQKASRPLGTRILPVYVFSLLLSPHLQNSLLDRSSLYTASAEGVIVLQTNSTEVPVPYFAQDSPVLVHPNDPTRYIIAGIATALGALNTPLQRYSPLHSRVLQSHMWANGHHPFGPYATTTGISRVFVDMVTRNAVLSRLDQALKKIHKSIADVDRFAKRYLYDPFGENITMTEFQGRTVGSTTEFTGSMADLEPGSNGPELWQSSEGERTSTFLHFQELPASTVERLYGEMNRLEGMFHRVGGLLRDYKLNEAYEVSSSLGLAAMTFAQYVRDEIQAAEAELVCCILQHTPTHSSFFGDLLQYFLVFVVAVLFMLALVVFLKKKPQTKQSLLSKRR
;
A
#
# COMPACT_ATOMS: atom_id res chain seq x y z
N MET A 1 -31.61 -16.26 0.00
CA MET A 1 -31.32 -15.44 -1.20
C MET A 1 -29.80 -15.44 -1.40
N ARG A 2 -29.28 -16.23 -2.33
CA ARG A 2 -27.85 -16.24 -2.70
C ARG A 2 -27.66 -15.29 -3.89
N ARG A 3 -26.74 -14.32 -3.78
CA ARG A 3 -26.35 -13.45 -4.90
C ARG A 3 -25.79 -14.30 -6.06
N PRO A 4 -25.91 -13.88 -7.32
CA PRO A 4 -25.27 -14.58 -8.44
C PRO A 4 -23.73 -14.59 -8.27
N TYR A 5 -23.13 -15.78 -8.36
CA TYR A 5 -21.74 -16.11 -7.97
C TYR A 5 -20.62 -15.41 -8.77
N ILE A 6 -20.93 -14.73 -9.88
CA ILE A 6 -19.93 -13.98 -10.65
C ILE A 6 -19.73 -12.57 -10.08
N ALA A 7 -20.73 -12.00 -9.39
CA ALA A 7 -20.62 -10.68 -8.78
C ALA A 7 -19.63 -10.65 -7.59
N SER A 8 -19.44 -11.76 -6.87
CA SER A 8 -18.53 -11.82 -5.71
C SER A 8 -17.06 -11.66 -6.09
N TRP A 9 -16.69 -11.99 -7.33
CA TRP A 9 -15.33 -11.80 -7.85
C TRP A 9 -15.11 -10.44 -8.52
N THR A 10 -16.11 -9.55 -8.55
CA THR A 10 -15.91 -8.17 -9.04
C THR A 10 -15.64 -7.17 -7.92
N GLU A 11 -15.97 -7.53 -6.68
CA GLU A 11 -15.74 -6.73 -5.47
C GLU A 11 -14.40 -7.08 -4.82
N PRO A 12 -13.73 -6.14 -4.13
CA PRO A 12 -12.52 -6.46 -3.38
C PRO A 12 -12.84 -7.45 -2.25
N ILE A 13 -11.88 -8.31 -1.91
CA ILE A 13 -12.04 -9.22 -0.78
C ILE A 13 -11.95 -8.43 0.52
N ALA A 14 -13.00 -8.50 1.32
CA ALA A 14 -13.04 -7.94 2.66
C ALA A 14 -12.27 -8.82 3.67
N VAL A 15 -11.33 -8.22 4.38
CA VAL A 15 -10.59 -8.83 5.50
C VAL A 15 -10.93 -8.07 6.77
N ASP A 16 -11.48 -8.77 7.76
CA ASP A 16 -11.75 -8.17 9.06
C ASP A 16 -10.42 -7.85 9.79
N LEU A 17 -10.26 -6.63 10.28
CA LEU A 17 -9.12 -6.23 11.10
C LEU A 17 -9.61 -5.52 12.36
N ARG A 18 -9.22 -6.05 13.52
CA ARG A 18 -9.46 -5.42 14.82
C ARG A 18 -8.37 -4.41 15.11
N ILE A 19 -8.70 -3.20 15.55
CA ILE A 19 -7.73 -2.19 16.02
C ILE A 19 -8.09 -1.82 17.45
N ASN A 20 -7.13 -1.98 18.37
CA ASN A 20 -7.31 -1.60 19.76
C ASN A 20 -6.95 -0.12 19.93
N VAL A 21 -7.81 0.65 20.59
CA VAL A 21 -7.56 2.05 20.96
C VAL A 21 -7.60 2.16 22.48
N VAL A 22 -6.42 2.36 23.05
CA VAL A 22 -6.19 2.38 24.50
C VAL A 22 -6.25 3.83 24.98
N LEU A 23 -7.21 4.14 25.85
CA LEU A 23 -7.42 5.48 26.39
C LEU A 23 -6.82 5.57 27.81
N VAL A 24 -5.81 6.42 28.01
CA VAL A 24 -5.12 6.56 29.31
C VAL A 24 -5.19 8.01 29.79
N GLY A 25 -5.81 8.26 30.94
CA GLY A 25 -6.05 9.62 31.44
C GLY A 25 -7.23 10.34 30.77
N LEU A 26 -8.12 9.60 30.10
CA LEU A 26 -9.27 10.14 29.36
C LEU A 26 -10.62 9.75 30.01
N ASN A 27 -10.61 9.26 31.25
CA ASN A 27 -11.82 8.93 32.01
C ASN A 27 -12.10 9.94 33.14
N GLY A 28 -11.54 11.16 33.03
CA GLY A 28 -11.60 12.19 34.06
C GLY A 28 -10.48 12.11 35.10
N ASP A 29 -9.54 11.19 34.93
CA ASP A 29 -8.38 10.92 35.78
C ASP A 29 -7.08 11.60 35.28
N GLY A 30 -7.08 12.10 34.04
CA GLY A 30 -5.95 12.82 33.43
C GLY A 30 -6.14 14.34 33.34
N ALA A 31 -5.50 14.97 32.36
CA ALA A 31 -5.54 16.42 32.22
C ALA A 31 -6.95 16.95 31.95
N PHE A 32 -7.23 18.13 32.51
CA PHE A 32 -8.50 18.86 32.36
C PHE A 32 -9.75 18.07 32.77
N THR A 33 -9.59 16.96 33.50
CA THR A 33 -10.68 16.03 33.87
C THR A 33 -11.52 15.61 32.65
N TYR A 34 -10.90 15.57 31.47
CA TYR A 34 -11.58 15.27 30.22
C TYR A 34 -12.05 13.81 30.19
N LYS A 35 -13.28 13.61 29.70
CA LYS A 35 -13.92 12.29 29.60
C LYS A 35 -14.27 12.01 28.16
N LEU A 36 -13.74 10.91 27.62
CA LEU A 36 -14.08 10.39 26.30
C LEU A 36 -14.74 9.01 26.45
N PRO A 37 -16.06 8.90 26.26
CA PRO A 37 -16.74 7.61 26.31
C PRO A 37 -16.24 6.67 25.20
N GLU A 38 -15.96 5.41 25.55
CA GLU A 38 -15.49 4.38 24.62
C GLU A 38 -16.42 4.20 23.43
N SER A 39 -17.72 4.04 23.71
CA SER A 39 -18.77 3.86 22.70
C SER A 39 -18.87 5.03 21.72
N ARG A 40 -18.59 6.25 22.20
CA ARG A 40 -18.64 7.46 21.38
C ARG A 40 -17.49 7.51 20.39
N LEU A 41 -16.26 7.27 20.84
CA LEU A 41 -15.10 7.20 19.95
C LEU A 41 -15.22 6.00 18.99
N ALA A 42 -15.63 4.83 19.48
CA ALA A 42 -15.82 3.64 18.65
C ALA A 42 -16.86 3.88 17.55
N SER A 43 -18.00 4.48 17.89
CA SER A 43 -19.04 4.83 16.91
C SER A 43 -18.53 5.86 15.90
N LEU A 44 -17.78 6.88 16.35
CA LEU A 44 -17.22 7.89 15.46
C LEU A 44 -16.23 7.28 14.47
N LEU A 45 -15.33 6.42 14.93
CA LEU A 45 -14.35 5.71 14.10
C LEU A 45 -15.03 4.76 13.10
N ALA A 46 -16.00 3.97 13.56
CA ALA A 46 -16.79 3.08 12.70
C ALA A 46 -17.59 3.86 11.64
N THR A 47 -17.98 5.11 11.91
CA THR A 47 -18.67 5.96 10.94
C THR A 47 -17.68 6.62 9.97
N ALA A 48 -16.54 7.10 10.48
CA ALA A 48 -15.57 7.88 9.71
C ALA A 48 -14.72 7.02 8.77
N LEU A 49 -14.35 5.80 9.20
CA LEU A 49 -13.56 4.86 8.41
C LEU A 49 -14.01 3.42 8.69
N PRO A 50 -15.18 3.00 8.17
CA PRO A 50 -15.67 1.62 8.33
C PRO A 50 -14.80 0.61 7.58
N THR A 51 -14.34 0.99 6.38
CA THR A 51 -13.44 0.18 5.55
C THR A 51 -12.24 0.97 5.10
N TYR A 52 -11.15 0.26 4.80
CA TYR A 52 -9.95 0.85 4.25
C TYR A 52 -9.30 -0.07 3.22
N ARG A 53 -9.04 0.47 2.03
CA ARG A 53 -8.49 -0.27 0.90
C ARG A 53 -7.08 0.27 0.58
N PRO A 54 -6.01 -0.47 0.93
CA PRO A 54 -4.64 -0.03 0.63
C PRO A 54 -4.38 -0.07 -0.88
N SER A 55 -3.38 0.71 -1.29
CA SER A 55 -2.95 0.85 -2.67
C SER A 55 -1.57 0.26 -2.92
N LEU A 56 -1.26 0.04 -4.19
CA LEU A 56 0.10 -0.14 -4.68
C LEU A 56 0.61 1.22 -5.15
N VAL A 57 1.60 1.75 -4.44
CA VAL A 57 2.07 3.12 -4.64
C VAL A 57 2.67 3.31 -6.04
N GLU A 58 3.54 2.41 -6.48
CA GLU A 58 4.19 2.53 -7.80
C GLU A 58 3.26 2.22 -8.99
N GLU A 59 2.18 1.48 -8.76
CA GLU A 59 1.14 1.22 -9.78
C GLU A 59 -0.03 2.23 -9.71
N GLU A 60 -0.01 3.16 -8.75
CA GLU A 60 -1.01 4.21 -8.54
C GLU A 60 -2.47 3.70 -8.52
N ARG A 61 -2.68 2.52 -7.93
CA ARG A 61 -4.01 1.86 -7.89
C ARG A 61 -4.29 1.18 -6.56
N PRO A 62 -5.58 1.03 -6.18
CA PRO A 62 -5.95 0.21 -5.04
C PRO A 62 -5.70 -1.30 -5.28
N LEU A 63 -5.42 -2.04 -4.21
CA LEU A 63 -5.33 -3.51 -4.19
C LEU A 63 -6.72 -4.14 -4.34
N ASN A 64 -6.84 -5.38 -4.81
CA ASN A 64 -8.12 -6.12 -4.81
C ASN A 64 -8.53 -6.68 -3.43
N VAL A 65 -7.96 -6.13 -2.35
CA VAL A 65 -8.25 -6.50 -0.97
C VAL A 65 -8.61 -5.23 -0.20
N GLU A 66 -9.68 -5.29 0.59
CA GLU A 66 -10.17 -4.22 1.45
C GLU A 66 -10.23 -4.71 2.90
N TYR A 67 -9.95 -3.83 3.85
CA TYR A 67 -10.10 -4.11 5.27
C TYR A 67 -11.43 -3.60 5.79
N THR A 68 -12.18 -4.46 6.47
CA THR A 68 -13.30 -4.06 7.33
C THR A 68 -12.76 -3.81 8.73
N LEU A 69 -12.79 -2.56 9.17
CA LEU A 69 -12.17 -2.15 10.42
C LEU A 69 -13.14 -2.31 11.59
N ARG A 70 -12.70 -2.99 12.64
CA ARG A 70 -13.41 -3.12 13.92
C ARG A 70 -12.60 -2.47 15.03
N TYR A 71 -13.19 -1.48 15.67
CA TYR A 71 -12.51 -0.70 16.71
C TYR A 71 -12.88 -1.25 18.10
N ASP A 72 -11.88 -1.67 18.85
CA ASP A 72 -12.01 -2.00 20.27
C ASP A 72 -11.42 -0.85 21.08
N VAL A 73 -12.29 -0.02 21.67
CA VAL A 73 -11.87 1.17 22.42
C VAL A 73 -12.07 0.88 23.91
N HIS A 74 -11.01 1.00 24.70
CA HIS A 74 -11.08 0.73 26.13
C HIS A 74 -10.20 1.69 26.95
N HIS A 75 -10.67 2.03 28.15
CA HIS A 75 -9.89 2.80 29.13
C HIS A 75 -8.90 1.93 29.90
N GLN A 76 -7.76 2.53 30.25
CA GLN A 76 -6.78 1.97 31.17
C GLN A 76 -6.58 2.94 32.34
N HIS A 77 -6.78 2.44 33.57
CA HIS A 77 -6.78 3.26 34.78
C HIS A 77 -5.40 3.49 35.40
N ASN A 78 -4.32 3.07 34.73
CA ASN A 78 -2.96 3.10 35.26
C ASN A 78 -2.17 4.38 34.88
N ILE A 79 -2.86 5.53 34.73
CA ILE A 79 -2.20 6.81 34.41
C ILE A 79 -1.26 7.29 35.52
N GLY A 80 -1.54 6.92 36.77
CA GLY A 80 -0.71 7.29 37.93
C GLY A 80 0.72 6.73 37.85
N THR A 81 0.87 5.47 37.41
CA THR A 81 2.19 4.85 37.20
C THR A 81 2.98 5.60 36.12
N PHE A 82 2.33 5.90 34.99
CA PHE A 82 2.97 6.69 33.93
C PHE A 82 3.35 8.10 34.40
N THR A 83 2.46 8.76 35.15
CA THR A 83 2.71 10.10 35.71
C THR A 83 3.94 10.10 36.62
N LYS A 84 4.10 9.06 37.46
CA LYS A 84 5.28 8.90 38.31
C LYS A 84 6.55 8.69 37.48
N MET A 85 6.54 7.76 36.53
CA MET A 85 7.70 7.48 35.66
C MET A 85 8.14 8.71 34.87
N LEU A 86 7.18 9.43 34.24
CA LEU A 86 7.47 10.64 33.49
C LEU A 86 7.93 11.78 34.41
N GLY A 87 7.30 11.97 35.58
CA GLY A 87 7.72 12.96 36.56
C GLY A 87 9.15 12.72 37.07
N GLU A 88 9.49 11.46 37.37
CA GLU A 88 10.85 11.05 37.75
C GLU A 88 11.86 11.35 36.64
N GLU A 89 11.52 11.09 35.38
CA GLU A 89 12.40 11.41 34.25
C GLU A 89 12.59 12.92 34.06
N LEU A 90 11.50 13.70 34.11
CA LEU A 90 11.57 15.16 34.07
C LEU A 90 12.39 15.74 35.22
N SER A 91 12.44 15.08 36.38
CA SER A 91 13.24 15.53 37.52
C SER A 91 14.74 15.43 37.25
N LYS A 92 15.16 14.43 36.46
CA LYS A 92 16.57 14.22 36.04
C LYS A 92 17.03 15.29 35.06
N LEU A 93 16.09 15.88 34.30
CA LEU A 93 16.37 16.95 33.34
C LEU A 93 16.58 18.33 34.01
N GLY A 94 16.37 18.42 35.32
CA GLY A 94 16.64 19.61 36.12
C GLY A 94 15.39 20.46 36.43
N PRO A 95 15.57 21.56 37.19
CA PRO A 95 14.48 22.49 37.48
C PRO A 95 14.17 23.39 36.27
N PRO A 96 12.96 23.98 36.20
CA PRO A 96 12.63 24.97 35.18
C PRO A 96 13.61 26.13 35.23
N ASP A 97 14.05 26.57 34.05
CA ASP A 97 14.91 27.73 33.91
C ASP A 97 14.19 28.97 34.44
N ARG A 98 14.76 29.60 35.47
CA ARG A 98 14.20 30.79 36.13
C ARG A 98 14.16 32.01 35.20
N GLY A 99 14.99 32.03 34.15
CA GLY A 99 15.04 33.10 33.16
C GLY A 99 14.14 32.88 31.95
N ALA A 100 13.66 31.66 31.72
CA ALA A 100 12.87 31.32 30.55
C ALA A 100 11.39 31.67 30.72
N THR A 101 10.74 32.12 29.64
CA THR A 101 9.28 32.28 29.59
C THR A 101 8.55 30.93 29.67
N LEU A 102 9.17 29.88 29.13
CA LEU A 102 8.71 28.50 29.16
C LEU A 102 9.93 27.57 29.05
N THR A 103 10.12 26.66 30.00
CA THR A 103 11.17 25.62 29.87
C THR A 103 10.64 24.47 29.01
N ASP A 104 11.44 23.97 28.07
CA ASP A 104 11.11 22.82 27.22
C ASP A 104 11.98 21.62 27.59
N TYR A 105 11.36 20.50 27.96
CA TYR A 105 12.04 19.25 28.32
C TYR A 105 11.97 18.23 27.19
N ALA A 106 13.13 17.72 26.76
CA ALA A 106 13.22 16.62 25.80
C ALA A 106 13.39 15.28 26.53
N VAL A 107 12.36 14.44 26.50
CA VAL A 107 12.42 13.08 27.06
C VAL A 107 13.30 12.20 26.17
N PRO A 108 14.38 11.60 26.70
CA PRO A 108 15.35 10.87 25.90
C PRO A 108 14.84 9.48 25.46
N PRO A 109 15.41 8.90 24.38
CA PRO A 109 15.02 7.58 23.89
C PRO A 109 15.24 6.47 24.92
N SER A 110 16.25 6.60 25.79
CA SER A 110 16.52 5.65 26.87
C SER A 110 15.35 5.51 27.84
N ALA A 111 14.60 6.59 28.09
CA ALA A 111 13.40 6.55 28.91
C ALA A 111 12.28 5.77 28.21
N LEU A 112 12.11 5.98 26.90
CA LEU A 112 11.11 5.29 26.08
C LEU A 112 11.36 3.77 26.05
N GLN A 113 12.62 3.36 25.96
CA GLN A 113 13.03 1.95 26.09
C GLN A 113 12.70 1.39 27.48
N ALA A 114 12.99 2.15 28.54
CA ALA A 114 12.71 1.72 29.91
C ALA A 114 11.20 1.56 30.20
N TRP A 115 10.34 2.32 29.51
CA TRP A 115 8.89 2.28 29.70
C TRP A 115 8.17 1.25 28.84
N GLN A 116 8.90 0.48 28.03
CA GLN A 116 8.31 -0.54 27.17
C GLN A 116 7.43 -1.52 27.95
N SER A 117 7.87 -1.96 29.13
CA SER A 117 7.10 -2.87 30.00
C SER A 117 5.75 -2.31 30.45
N TYR A 118 5.67 -0.99 30.69
CA TYR A 118 4.42 -0.32 31.02
C TYR A 118 3.47 -0.35 29.84
N PHE A 119 3.94 0.05 28.65
CA PHE A 119 3.11 0.06 27.45
C PHE A 119 2.65 -1.35 27.08
N ASP A 120 3.55 -2.33 27.15
CA ASP A 120 3.21 -3.73 26.90
C ASP A 120 2.11 -4.23 27.85
N SER A 121 2.14 -3.81 29.12
CA SER A 121 1.13 -4.19 30.13
C SER A 121 -0.29 -3.65 29.90
N ILE A 122 -0.42 -2.58 29.11
CA ILE A 122 -1.71 -1.94 28.81
C ILE A 122 -2.19 -2.20 27.38
N THR A 123 -1.42 -2.96 26.59
CA THR A 123 -1.77 -3.36 25.23
C THR A 123 -2.19 -4.81 25.19
N VAL A 124 -2.94 -5.18 24.15
CA VAL A 124 -3.30 -6.57 23.90
C VAL A 124 -2.12 -7.25 23.19
N ALA A 125 -1.60 -8.32 23.78
CA ALA A 125 -0.52 -9.10 23.18
C ALA A 125 -0.91 -9.59 21.78
N ASP A 126 0.05 -9.54 20.86
CA ASP A 126 -0.10 -9.97 19.45
C ASP A 126 -1.09 -9.17 18.59
N GLU A 127 -1.78 -8.16 19.13
CA GLU A 127 -2.67 -7.29 18.37
C GLU A 127 -2.11 -5.86 18.21
N TYR A 128 -2.64 -5.11 17.24
CA TYR A 128 -2.25 -3.71 17.03
C TYR A 128 -2.99 -2.78 17.99
N SER A 129 -2.25 -1.87 18.63
CA SER A 129 -2.80 -0.93 19.61
C SER A 129 -2.40 0.54 19.33
N ILE A 130 -3.34 1.46 19.48
CA ILE A 130 -3.10 2.90 19.45
C ILE A 130 -3.32 3.45 20.85
N ILE A 131 -2.27 3.95 21.48
CA ILE A 131 -2.31 4.46 22.86
C ILE A 131 -2.48 5.97 22.83
N LEU A 132 -3.53 6.48 23.45
CA LEU A 132 -3.78 7.90 23.66
C LEU A 132 -3.55 8.26 25.13
N LEU A 133 -2.50 9.02 25.39
CA LEU A 133 -2.12 9.48 26.72
C LEU A 133 -2.63 10.91 26.95
N ASN A 134 -3.10 11.17 28.17
CA ASN A 134 -3.50 12.50 28.61
C ASN A 134 -3.05 12.77 30.06
N PRO A 135 -1.74 12.74 30.37
CA PRO A 135 -1.25 12.98 31.72
C PRO A 135 -1.49 14.43 32.17
N CYS A 136 -1.79 14.63 33.46
CA CYS A 136 -2.04 15.96 34.01
C CYS A 136 -0.72 16.67 34.34
N LYS A 137 -0.45 17.83 33.72
CA LYS A 137 0.78 18.62 33.98
C LYS A 137 0.98 18.98 35.46
N ARG A 138 -0.09 19.26 36.21
CA ARG A 138 0.02 19.52 37.66
C ARG A 138 0.44 18.27 38.44
N ALA A 139 -0.10 17.11 38.08
CA ALA A 139 0.29 15.85 38.71
C ALA A 139 1.74 15.48 38.36
N LEU A 140 2.17 15.76 37.12
CA LEU A 140 3.56 15.63 36.70
C LEU A 140 4.49 16.56 37.49
N GLU A 141 4.09 17.81 37.75
CA GLU A 141 4.90 18.73 38.55
C GLU A 141 5.06 18.26 39.99
N ASN A 142 3.99 17.73 40.60
CA ASN A 142 4.07 17.12 41.93
C ASN A 142 5.01 15.91 41.92
N ALA A 143 4.90 15.02 40.92
CA ALA A 143 5.77 13.86 40.79
C ALA A 143 7.25 14.26 40.54
N ARG A 144 7.48 15.33 39.77
CA ARG A 144 8.82 15.86 39.44
C ARG A 144 9.51 16.50 40.65
N THR A 145 8.76 17.21 41.49
CA THR A 145 9.31 17.98 42.62
C THR A 145 9.20 17.28 43.97
N GLY A 146 8.36 16.25 44.07
CA GLY A 146 7.97 15.64 45.34
C GLY A 146 7.10 16.53 46.22
N ALA A 147 6.66 17.70 45.74
CA ALA A 147 5.80 18.62 46.47
C ALA A 147 4.31 18.34 46.18
N GLU A 148 3.48 18.31 47.22
CA GLU A 148 2.03 18.23 47.05
C GLU A 148 1.41 19.63 46.94
N GLY A 149 0.47 19.80 45.99
CA GLY A 149 -0.49 20.91 46.05
C GLY A 149 -0.17 22.16 45.22
N THR A 150 0.60 22.08 44.12
CA THR A 150 0.75 23.24 43.22
C THR A 150 -0.60 23.58 42.57
N THR A 151 -1.16 24.76 42.89
CA THR A 151 -2.39 25.29 42.27
C THR A 151 -2.13 26.03 40.97
N VAL A 152 -0.89 26.46 40.75
CA VAL A 152 -0.44 27.18 39.56
C VAL A 152 -0.01 26.17 38.49
N GLU A 153 -0.42 26.42 37.25
CA GLU A 153 -0.01 25.60 36.12
C GLU A 153 1.51 25.75 35.88
N PRO A 154 2.25 24.64 35.76
CA PRO A 154 3.70 24.69 35.59
C PRO A 154 4.10 25.45 34.32
N ARG A 155 5.14 26.29 34.44
CA ARG A 155 5.71 27.06 33.32
C ARG A 155 6.74 26.25 32.53
N TRP A 156 6.36 25.04 32.15
CA TRP A 156 7.17 24.20 31.28
C TRP A 156 6.31 23.35 30.34
N GLN A 157 6.95 22.87 29.29
CA GLN A 157 6.42 21.88 28.37
C GLN A 157 7.43 20.75 28.22
N TYR A 158 6.98 19.66 27.61
CA TYR A 158 7.82 18.51 27.34
C TYR A 158 7.45 17.89 26.00
N HIS A 159 8.39 17.22 25.39
CA HIS A 159 8.22 16.44 24.17
C HIS A 159 9.12 15.20 24.23
N TYR A 160 8.90 14.27 23.32
CA TYR A 160 9.69 13.04 23.22
C TYR A 160 10.73 13.16 22.12
N ASN A 161 11.89 12.54 22.32
CA ASN A 161 12.96 12.48 21.34
C ASN A 161 13.38 11.03 21.08
N TYR A 162 13.50 10.67 19.80
CA TYR A 162 14.04 9.39 19.30
C TYR A 162 15.39 9.63 18.62
N ASP A 163 16.27 10.42 19.26
CA ASP A 163 17.55 10.93 18.71
C ASP A 163 17.38 11.67 17.38
N GLY A 164 16.23 12.33 17.19
CA GLY A 164 15.79 12.93 15.95
C GLY A 164 14.94 14.18 16.19
N ALA A 165 13.80 14.32 15.50
CA ALA A 165 12.92 15.46 15.75
C ALA A 165 12.10 15.31 17.05
N PRO A 166 11.80 16.43 17.72
CA PRO A 166 10.88 16.43 18.84
C PRO A 166 9.49 15.99 18.38
N THR A 167 8.90 15.08 19.14
CA THR A 167 7.59 14.50 18.80
C THR A 167 6.68 14.37 20.01
N GLN A 168 5.41 14.16 19.71
CA GLN A 168 4.30 13.89 20.64
C GLN A 168 3.54 12.63 20.21
N ALA A 169 3.88 12.09 19.03
CA ALA A 169 3.35 10.86 18.48
C ALA A 169 4.51 10.03 17.90
N TRP A 170 4.53 8.73 18.15
CA TRP A 170 5.61 7.88 17.65
C TRP A 170 5.17 6.43 17.43
N VAL A 171 5.92 5.74 16.58
CA VAL A 171 5.84 4.29 16.41
C VAL A 171 6.76 3.61 17.42
N SER A 172 6.22 2.70 18.25
CA SER A 172 7.04 2.00 19.25
C SER A 172 7.84 0.85 18.65
N GLU A 173 8.72 0.23 19.44
CA GLU A 173 9.37 -1.02 19.04
C GLU A 173 8.37 -2.20 18.94
N GLY A 174 7.30 -2.15 19.74
CA GLY A 174 6.24 -3.16 19.78
C GLY A 174 5.16 -2.97 18.72
N ARG A 175 3.99 -3.58 18.94
CA ARG A 175 2.82 -3.53 18.03
C ARG A 175 1.91 -2.33 18.29
N TYR A 176 2.47 -1.19 18.69
CA TYR A 176 1.67 -0.04 19.07
C TYR A 176 2.26 1.31 18.66
N THR A 177 1.37 2.29 18.55
CA THR A 177 1.73 3.69 18.41
C THR A 177 1.29 4.43 19.66
N VAL A 178 2.01 5.48 20.05
CA VAL A 178 1.65 6.30 21.21
C VAL A 178 1.44 7.73 20.75
N VAL A 179 0.41 8.39 21.31
CA VAL A 179 0.14 9.81 21.15
C VAL A 179 -0.08 10.40 22.53
N ASP A 180 0.70 11.41 22.90
CA ASP A 180 0.51 12.17 24.13
C ASP A 180 -0.14 13.52 23.82
N LEU A 181 -1.38 13.69 24.28
CA LEU A 181 -2.18 14.89 24.06
C LEU A 181 -1.74 16.09 24.94
N SER A 182 -0.96 15.82 25.99
CA SER A 182 -0.44 16.82 26.93
C SER A 182 0.96 17.31 26.59
N ALA A 183 1.74 16.52 25.83
CA ALA A 183 3.06 16.88 25.33
C ALA A 183 2.98 18.00 24.26
N GLY A 184 4.07 18.73 24.06
CA GLY A 184 4.25 19.79 23.06
C GLY A 184 3.49 21.11 23.35
N PRO A 185 3.28 21.95 22.32
CA PRO A 185 3.35 21.64 20.89
C PRO A 185 4.74 21.48 20.30
N VAL A 186 4.83 20.64 19.27
CA VAL A 186 6.00 20.53 18.38
C VAL A 186 5.59 20.93 16.98
N VAL A 187 6.54 21.47 16.22
CA VAL A 187 6.36 21.84 14.82
C VAL A 187 7.52 21.25 14.04
N TYR A 188 7.24 20.51 12.98
CA TYR A 188 8.25 19.99 12.07
C TYR A 188 7.62 19.62 10.73
N GLY A 189 8.38 19.68 9.65
CA GLY A 189 7.85 19.40 8.32
C GLY A 189 8.81 19.79 7.20
N PRO A 190 8.38 19.58 5.94
CA PRO A 190 9.12 20.05 4.77
C PRO A 190 9.16 21.59 4.76
N SER A 191 10.32 22.16 4.41
CA SER A 191 10.52 23.61 4.40
C SER A 191 10.03 24.29 3.10
N ASP A 192 9.74 23.51 2.06
CA ASP A 192 9.44 23.97 0.70
C ASP A 192 7.95 23.93 0.34
N VAL A 193 7.23 22.85 0.69
CA VAL A 193 5.83 22.62 0.26
C VAL A 193 4.83 22.67 1.42
N GLY A 194 5.28 22.51 2.67
CA GLY A 194 4.43 22.52 3.88
C GLY A 194 3.40 21.37 3.98
N GLU A 195 3.20 20.57 2.93
CA GLU A 195 2.25 19.45 2.93
C GLU A 195 2.64 18.41 3.99
N GLY A 196 1.65 18.00 4.78
CA GLY A 196 1.84 16.97 5.80
C GLY A 196 2.74 17.41 6.96
N ALA A 197 3.06 18.71 7.09
CA ALA A 197 3.81 19.24 8.22
C ALA A 197 3.03 19.06 9.53
N VAL A 198 3.76 18.73 10.59
CA VAL A 198 3.23 18.72 11.96
C VAL A 198 3.34 20.14 12.51
N THR A 199 2.21 20.66 12.95
CA THR A 199 2.06 22.00 13.52
C THR A 199 1.42 21.89 14.91
N ALA A 200 1.33 23.02 15.62
CA ALA A 200 0.62 23.09 16.89
C ALA A 200 -0.87 22.68 16.80
N ALA A 201 -1.45 22.62 15.60
CA ALA A 201 -2.82 22.20 15.33
C ALA A 201 -2.95 20.75 14.80
N SER A 202 -1.84 20.09 14.45
CA SER A 202 -1.88 18.76 13.80
C SER A 202 -2.26 17.62 14.75
N LEU A 203 -2.02 17.78 16.07
CA LEU A 203 -2.49 16.84 17.09
C LEU A 203 -3.55 17.49 17.99
N PRO A 204 -4.47 16.70 18.59
CA PRO A 204 -5.55 17.22 19.43
C PRO A 204 -5.00 17.99 20.65
N ARG A 205 -5.63 19.14 20.99
CA ARG A 205 -5.20 20.02 22.09
C ARG A 205 -6.32 20.28 23.08
N LEU A 206 -6.33 19.52 24.18
CA LEU A 206 -7.33 19.68 25.24
C LEU A 206 -7.24 21.05 25.94
N GLY A 207 -6.04 21.60 26.11
CA GLY A 207 -5.86 22.89 26.81
C GLY A 207 -6.50 24.09 26.09
N LYS A 208 -6.46 24.13 24.74
CA LYS A 208 -7.12 25.19 23.96
C LYS A 208 -8.63 25.18 24.21
N PHE A 209 -9.22 24.00 24.19
CA PHE A 209 -10.63 23.77 24.46
C PHE A 209 -11.01 24.13 25.91
N HIS A 210 -10.23 23.66 26.89
CA HIS A 210 -10.49 23.95 28.30
C HIS A 210 -10.47 25.46 28.60
N ASN A 211 -9.48 26.18 28.05
CA ASN A 211 -9.40 27.63 28.20
C ASN A 211 -10.59 28.35 27.55
N LYS A 212 -11.01 27.91 26.35
CA LYS A 212 -12.21 28.42 25.67
C LYS A 212 -13.46 28.22 26.53
N LEU A 213 -13.68 27.00 27.05
CA LEU A 213 -14.80 26.71 27.96
C LEU A 213 -14.76 27.57 29.24
N ARG A 214 -13.58 27.75 29.84
CA ARG A 214 -13.43 28.58 31.05
C ARG A 214 -13.80 30.04 30.78
N THR A 215 -13.39 30.59 29.63
CA THR A 215 -13.76 31.96 29.23
C THR A 215 -15.24 32.09 28.88
N LEU A 216 -15.84 31.05 28.29
CA LEU A 216 -17.27 31.04 27.95
C LEU A 216 -18.16 30.82 29.17
N GLY A 217 -17.74 30.04 30.18
CA GLY A 217 -18.47 29.83 31.43
C GLY A 217 -18.63 31.07 32.29
N GLN A 218 -17.85 32.12 32.02
CA GLN A 218 -18.04 33.45 32.59
C GLN A 218 -19.17 34.25 31.88
N ASN A 219 -19.65 33.79 30.72
CA ASN A 219 -20.74 34.38 29.94
C ASN A 219 -21.94 33.41 29.84
N ARG A 220 -23.17 33.92 29.93
CA ARG A 220 -24.44 33.12 29.87
C ARG A 220 -24.71 32.39 28.54
N LEU A 221 -23.75 32.26 27.63
CA LEU A 221 -23.85 31.59 26.32
C LEU A 221 -23.39 30.11 26.36
N TYR A 222 -23.16 29.56 27.56
CA TYR A 222 -22.57 28.25 27.81
C TYR A 222 -23.33 27.06 27.18
N GLU A 223 -24.66 27.13 27.04
CA GLU A 223 -25.46 25.98 26.59
C GLU A 223 -25.43 25.72 25.07
N ARG A 224 -25.13 26.72 24.23
CA ARG A 224 -25.24 26.57 22.76
C ARG A 224 -23.94 26.14 22.07
N TYR A 225 -22.79 26.27 22.73
CA TYR A 225 -21.46 26.09 22.11
C TYR A 225 -20.71 24.84 22.58
N THR A 226 -21.11 24.21 23.70
CA THR A 226 -20.38 23.07 24.28
C THR A 226 -20.37 21.85 23.37
N VAL A 227 -21.50 21.50 22.73
CA VAL A 227 -21.60 20.29 21.89
C VAL A 227 -20.65 20.33 20.69
N SER A 228 -20.56 21.49 20.01
CA SER A 228 -19.71 21.64 18.81
C SER A 228 -18.23 21.55 19.15
N ASP A 229 -17.80 22.16 20.25
CA ASP A 229 -16.40 22.19 20.63
C ASP A 229 -15.93 20.80 21.13
N PHE A 230 -16.80 20.02 21.80
CA PHE A 230 -16.50 18.63 22.15
C PHE A 230 -16.43 17.71 20.91
N ALA A 231 -17.25 17.97 19.90
CA ALA A 231 -17.20 17.23 18.64
C ALA A 231 -15.90 17.50 17.86
N GLU A 232 -15.38 18.73 17.90
CA GLU A 232 -14.11 19.09 17.24
C GLU A 232 -12.93 18.27 17.79
N ILE A 233 -12.79 18.20 19.12
CA ILE A 233 -11.69 17.44 19.74
C ILE A 233 -11.82 15.93 19.48
N GLU A 234 -13.03 15.39 19.55
CA GLU A 234 -13.29 13.98 19.25
C GLU A 234 -12.98 13.67 17.78
N ALA A 235 -13.34 14.56 16.85
CA ALA A 235 -13.00 14.43 15.44
C ALA A 235 -11.48 14.49 15.20
N HIS A 236 -10.75 15.36 15.90
CA HIS A 236 -9.29 15.41 15.82
C HIS A 236 -8.64 14.13 16.39
N ILE A 237 -9.15 13.60 17.50
CA ILE A 237 -8.69 12.32 18.06
C ILE A 237 -8.95 11.19 17.06
N ALA A 238 -10.16 11.11 16.50
CA ALA A 238 -10.51 10.12 15.48
C ALA A 238 -9.61 10.23 14.24
N THR A 239 -9.33 11.45 13.77
CA THR A 239 -8.42 11.70 12.63
C THR A 239 -7.00 11.23 12.92
N THR A 240 -6.52 11.39 14.16
CA THR A 240 -5.20 10.91 14.59
C THR A 240 -5.14 9.38 14.58
N VAL A 241 -6.18 8.71 15.09
CA VAL A 241 -6.32 7.24 15.05
C VAL A 241 -6.38 6.74 13.61
N ILE A 242 -7.18 7.37 12.75
CA ILE A 242 -7.26 7.05 11.31
C ILE A 242 -5.90 7.22 10.64
N SER A 243 -5.16 8.28 10.96
CA SER A 243 -3.82 8.49 10.42
C SER A 243 -2.88 7.35 10.81
N ALA A 244 -2.90 6.89 12.07
CA ALA A 244 -2.11 5.73 12.50
C ALA A 244 -2.45 4.47 11.68
N ILE A 245 -3.74 4.24 11.41
CA ILE A 245 -4.18 3.10 10.59
C ILE A 245 -3.64 3.22 9.17
N GLN A 246 -3.78 4.37 8.53
CA GLN A 246 -3.43 4.56 7.12
C GLN A 246 -1.93 4.64 6.85
N HIS A 247 -1.12 5.06 7.84
CA HIS A 247 0.32 5.26 7.68
C HIS A 247 1.17 4.23 8.42
N VAL A 248 0.65 3.62 9.49
CA VAL A 248 1.44 2.77 10.38
C VAL A 248 0.88 1.37 10.53
N PHE A 249 -0.43 1.12 10.62
CA PHE A 249 -0.90 -0.25 10.80
C PHE A 249 -1.23 -0.92 9.49
N VAL A 250 -1.93 -0.25 8.59
CA VAL A 250 -2.38 -0.75 7.29
C VAL A 250 -1.96 0.21 6.17
N PRO A 251 -0.66 0.54 6.03
CA PRO A 251 -0.23 1.41 4.95
C PRO A 251 -0.37 0.74 3.59
N ASP A 252 -0.27 1.58 2.57
CA ASP A 252 -0.11 1.14 1.19
C ASP A 252 1.15 0.30 1.01
N ILE A 253 1.14 -0.59 0.01
CA ILE A 253 2.29 -1.41 -0.36
C ILE A 253 3.06 -0.68 -1.45
N ARG A 254 4.40 -0.62 -1.36
CA ARG A 254 5.17 0.15 -2.34
C ARG A 254 5.07 -0.43 -3.76
N PHE A 255 5.33 -1.74 -3.87
CA PHE A 255 5.23 -2.54 -5.09
C PHE A 255 4.85 -3.99 -4.70
N PRO A 256 4.37 -4.84 -5.63
CA PRO A 256 4.03 -6.21 -5.30
C PRO A 256 5.23 -6.97 -4.68
N ALA A 257 5.03 -7.58 -3.52
CA ALA A 257 6.10 -8.26 -2.80
C ALA A 257 6.67 -9.44 -3.62
N VAL A 258 7.99 -9.41 -3.86
CA VAL A 258 8.72 -10.45 -4.60
C VAL A 258 9.20 -11.53 -3.65
N GLN A 259 8.86 -12.79 -3.93
CA GLN A 259 9.07 -13.91 -3.03
C GLN A 259 10.07 -14.91 -3.58
N ALA A 260 10.88 -15.45 -2.69
CA ALA A 260 11.87 -16.49 -2.97
C ALA A 260 12.13 -17.26 -1.68
N ASP A 261 12.48 -18.54 -1.79
CA ASP A 261 12.85 -19.35 -0.62
C ASP A 261 14.19 -18.89 -0.05
N LYS A 262 15.04 -18.38 -0.93
CA LYS A 262 16.41 -17.95 -0.67
C LYS A 262 16.62 -16.55 -1.19
N VAL A 263 17.17 -15.67 -0.35
CA VAL A 263 17.51 -14.29 -0.71
C VAL A 263 18.98 -14.04 -0.43
N LEU A 264 19.74 -13.73 -1.47
CA LEU A 264 21.11 -13.24 -1.35
C LEU A 264 21.10 -11.71 -1.42
N VAL A 265 21.64 -11.07 -0.39
CA VAL A 265 21.76 -9.61 -0.30
C VAL A 265 23.25 -9.24 -0.37
N PRO A 266 23.81 -9.03 -1.57
CA PRO A 266 25.16 -8.51 -1.69
C PRO A 266 25.17 -7.01 -1.40
N ILE A 267 25.90 -6.61 -0.35
CA ILE A 267 26.17 -5.21 -0.04
C ILE A 267 27.53 -4.85 -0.63
N VAL A 268 27.50 -4.14 -1.76
CA VAL A 268 28.67 -3.76 -2.54
C VAL A 268 28.98 -2.29 -2.29
N VAL A 269 30.12 -2.03 -1.67
CA VAL A 269 30.63 -0.66 -1.49
C VAL A 269 31.45 -0.28 -2.72
N LEU A 270 31.06 0.81 -3.37
CA LEU A 270 31.73 1.39 -4.53
C LEU A 270 32.36 2.72 -4.10
N ARG A 271 33.69 2.77 -4.05
CA ARG A 271 34.42 3.96 -3.56
C ARG A 271 35.25 4.66 -4.61
N ASN A 272 35.32 5.98 -4.56
CA ASN A 272 36.23 6.79 -5.39
C ASN A 272 37.47 7.28 -4.61
N HIS A 273 37.67 6.82 -3.38
CA HIS A 273 38.73 7.26 -2.48
C HIS A 273 39.36 6.09 -1.72
N VAL A 274 40.43 6.37 -0.97
CA VAL A 274 41.13 5.40 -0.09
C VAL A 274 41.25 5.87 1.36
N GLU A 275 40.62 7.00 1.72
CA GLU A 275 40.73 7.62 3.06
C GLU A 275 40.29 6.72 4.21
N PHE A 276 39.24 5.92 3.98
CA PHE A 276 38.73 4.95 4.95
C PHE A 276 38.25 3.69 4.23
N ASN A 277 38.06 2.64 5.02
CA ASN A 277 37.43 1.41 4.57
C ASN A 277 36.11 1.26 5.35
N PRO A 278 34.94 1.39 4.71
CA PRO A 278 33.65 1.33 5.39
C PRO A 278 33.42 0.04 6.19
N TRP A 279 34.10 -1.05 5.84
CA TRP A 279 34.00 -2.33 6.55
C TRP A 279 34.86 -2.42 7.82
N ARG A 280 35.77 -1.47 8.05
CA ARG A 280 36.56 -1.42 9.29
C ARG A 280 35.73 -0.77 10.40
N LYS A 281 35.56 -1.49 11.51
CA LYS A 281 34.85 -1.00 12.68
C LYS A 281 35.65 0.08 13.43
N GLY A 282 34.94 0.94 14.16
CA GLY A 282 35.54 1.85 15.14
C GLY A 282 35.82 3.26 14.63
N HIS A 283 35.21 3.68 13.52
CA HIS A 283 35.29 5.05 13.03
C HIS A 283 33.92 5.57 12.55
N PRO A 284 33.69 6.89 12.45
CA PRO A 284 32.39 7.45 12.09
C PRO A 284 31.83 7.02 10.73
N TYR A 285 32.69 6.50 9.84
CA TYR A 285 32.31 6.03 8.51
C TYR A 285 32.04 4.51 8.42
N SER A 286 31.99 3.82 9.56
CA SER A 286 31.95 2.36 9.59
C SER A 286 30.53 1.85 9.42
N ILE A 287 30.34 0.87 8.54
CA ILE A 287 29.07 0.18 8.35
C ILE A 287 28.94 -0.90 9.43
N ASP A 288 27.88 -0.84 10.23
CA ASP A 288 27.61 -1.88 11.23
C ASP A 288 26.87 -3.05 10.59
N ILE A 289 27.65 -3.99 10.06
CA ILE A 289 27.13 -5.21 9.44
C ILE A 289 26.36 -6.09 10.42
N ASP A 290 26.67 -6.04 11.72
CA ASP A 290 25.99 -6.86 12.72
C ASP A 290 24.60 -6.28 13.02
N ALA A 291 24.47 -4.95 13.10
CA ALA A 291 23.16 -4.30 13.13
C ALA A 291 22.33 -4.62 11.88
N ILE A 292 22.92 -4.52 10.68
CA ILE A 292 22.22 -4.86 9.43
C ILE A 292 21.73 -6.31 9.46
N ARG A 293 22.59 -7.28 9.82
CA ARG A 293 22.21 -8.69 9.90
C ARG A 293 21.08 -8.93 10.91
N ARG A 294 21.16 -8.32 12.10
CA ARG A 294 20.12 -8.46 13.13
C ARG A 294 18.76 -7.94 12.66
N GLU A 295 18.73 -6.76 12.04
CA GLU A 295 17.47 -6.14 11.61
C GLU A 295 16.90 -6.80 10.35
N VAL A 296 17.76 -7.14 9.37
CA VAL A 296 17.32 -7.82 8.14
C VAL A 296 16.81 -9.24 8.43
N ALA A 297 17.37 -9.93 9.42
CA ALA A 297 16.86 -11.24 9.83
C ALA A 297 15.39 -11.18 10.31
N LYS A 298 14.95 -10.06 10.89
CA LYS A 298 13.55 -9.88 11.30
C LYS A 298 12.61 -9.78 10.10
N LEU A 299 13.10 -9.40 8.92
CA LEU A 299 12.32 -9.19 7.70
C LEU A 299 12.15 -10.47 6.86
N ALA A 300 12.82 -11.56 7.24
CA ALA A 300 12.70 -12.83 6.53
C ALA A 300 11.27 -13.38 6.65
N LEU A 301 10.70 -13.80 5.52
CA LEU A 301 9.42 -14.50 5.49
C LEU A 301 9.55 -15.89 6.16
N PRO A 302 8.44 -16.54 6.55
CA PRO A 302 8.48 -17.90 7.10
C PRO A 302 9.25 -18.85 6.18
N ASN A 303 10.21 -19.60 6.75
CA ASN A 303 11.09 -20.54 6.05
C ASN A 303 12.02 -19.92 4.99
N GLN A 304 12.13 -18.58 4.91
CA GLN A 304 13.02 -17.90 3.99
C GLN A 304 14.43 -17.77 4.56
N GLU A 305 15.44 -18.17 3.77
CA GLU A 305 16.85 -18.00 4.11
C GLU A 305 17.36 -16.68 3.51
N VAL A 306 17.78 -15.74 4.37
CA VAL A 306 18.39 -14.48 3.94
C VAL A 306 19.87 -14.49 4.27
N THR A 307 20.72 -14.41 3.23
CA THR A 307 22.18 -14.39 3.37
C THR A 307 22.72 -13.04 2.91
N ILE A 308 23.52 -12.40 3.76
CA ILE A 308 24.19 -11.14 3.44
C ILE A 308 25.66 -11.41 3.16
N VAL A 309 26.14 -10.95 2.00
CA VAL A 309 27.57 -10.94 1.63
C VAL A 309 28.01 -9.50 1.42
N THR A 310 29.30 -9.21 1.63
CA THR A 310 29.82 -7.83 1.65
C THR A 310 31.02 -7.72 0.76
N ASP A 311 31.10 -6.63 -0.01
CA ASP A 311 32.20 -6.45 -0.96
C ASP A 311 32.64 -4.98 -1.06
N LEU A 312 33.84 -4.74 -1.57
CA LEU A 312 34.45 -3.41 -1.68
C LEU A 312 35.24 -3.26 -2.97
N HIS A 313 34.81 -2.34 -3.84
CA HIS A 313 35.40 -2.10 -5.15
C HIS A 313 35.73 -0.64 -5.38
N GLY A 314 36.74 -0.39 -6.21
CA GLY A 314 37.02 0.93 -6.73
C GLY A 314 36.01 1.30 -7.81
N LEU A 315 35.35 2.45 -7.69
CA LEU A 315 34.38 2.92 -8.70
C LEU A 315 35.02 3.03 -10.11
N HIS A 316 36.32 3.35 -10.17
CA HIS A 316 37.10 3.46 -11.41
C HIS A 316 37.29 2.11 -12.13
N GLU A 317 37.15 0.99 -11.44
CA GLU A 317 37.24 -0.36 -12.01
C GLU A 317 35.99 -0.69 -12.85
N HIS A 318 34.88 0.03 -12.62
CA HIS A 318 33.59 -0.20 -13.25
C HIS A 318 33.11 1.00 -14.07
N LYS A 319 33.62 1.12 -15.31
CA LYS A 319 33.31 2.24 -16.22
C LYS A 319 31.81 2.49 -16.42
N HIS A 320 31.00 1.42 -16.55
CA HIS A 320 29.55 1.54 -16.74
C HIS A 320 28.84 2.08 -15.49
N ILE A 321 29.27 1.66 -14.30
CA ILE A 321 28.72 2.15 -13.03
C ILE A 321 29.09 3.61 -12.81
N ALA A 322 30.36 3.96 -13.06
CA ALA A 322 30.82 5.34 -12.99
C ALA A 322 30.04 6.25 -13.96
N LEU A 323 29.77 5.77 -15.18
CA LEU A 323 28.95 6.49 -16.17
C LEU A 323 27.49 6.61 -15.72
N ALA A 324 26.91 5.56 -15.13
CA ALA A 324 25.55 5.59 -14.60
C ALA A 324 25.41 6.65 -13.49
N LEU A 325 26.36 6.67 -12.55
CA LEU A 325 26.42 7.69 -11.48
C LEU A 325 26.56 9.09 -12.06
N ALA A 326 27.47 9.29 -13.02
CA ALA A 326 27.66 10.58 -13.68
C ALA A 326 26.40 11.07 -14.42
N LYS A 327 25.65 10.17 -15.07
CA LYS A 327 24.37 10.51 -15.73
C LYS A 327 23.25 10.84 -14.74
N ALA A 328 23.27 10.21 -13.58
CA ALA A 328 22.32 10.42 -12.51
C ALA A 328 22.57 11.74 -11.75
N HIS A 329 23.79 12.31 -11.82
CA HIS A 329 24.00 13.65 -11.31
C HIS A 329 23.17 14.66 -12.10
N LYS A 330 22.38 15.43 -11.35
CA LYS A 330 21.51 16.50 -11.83
C LYS A 330 21.74 17.75 -10.99
N THR A 331 21.30 18.87 -11.51
CA THR A 331 21.30 20.17 -10.82
C THR A 331 19.88 20.71 -10.82
N ASP A 332 19.46 21.21 -9.67
CA ASP A 332 18.20 21.93 -9.52
C ASP A 332 18.47 23.39 -9.13
N THR A 333 17.56 24.30 -9.46
CA THR A 333 17.67 25.70 -9.04
C THR A 333 16.75 25.94 -7.85
N VAL A 334 17.33 26.21 -6.68
CA VAL A 334 16.60 26.49 -5.45
C VAL A 334 16.75 27.97 -5.10
N HIS A 335 15.64 28.60 -4.72
CA HIS A 335 15.65 29.98 -4.24
C HIS A 335 15.85 29.99 -2.73
N GLU A 336 16.99 30.51 -2.27
CA GLU A 336 17.31 30.63 -0.86
C GLU A 336 17.35 32.09 -0.43
N LEU A 337 16.90 32.36 0.79
CA LEU A 337 17.10 33.66 1.43
C LEU A 337 18.60 33.88 1.67
N ASN A 338 19.13 34.97 1.12
CA ASN A 338 20.47 35.43 1.44
C ASN A 338 20.50 36.19 2.77
N VAL A 339 21.70 36.58 3.21
CA VAL A 339 21.92 37.32 4.46
C VAL A 339 21.19 38.67 4.53
N TRP A 340 20.70 39.19 3.39
CA TRP A 340 19.93 40.43 3.29
C TRP A 340 18.42 40.20 3.17
N GLY A 341 17.95 38.97 3.34
CA GLY A 341 16.53 38.62 3.26
C GLY A 341 15.96 38.67 1.83
N ARG A 342 16.80 38.60 0.79
CA ARG A 342 16.36 38.46 -0.61
C ARG A 342 16.54 37.03 -1.08
N TYR A 343 15.67 36.57 -1.98
CA TYR A 343 15.80 35.26 -2.60
C TYR A 343 16.88 35.30 -3.70
N ASP A 344 17.94 34.53 -3.52
CA ASP A 344 18.95 34.25 -4.54
C ASP A 344 18.72 32.84 -5.11
N ALA A 345 18.74 32.73 -6.44
CA ALA A 345 18.74 31.44 -7.11
C ALA A 345 20.11 30.78 -6.96
N LYS A 346 20.14 29.57 -6.41
CA LYS A 346 21.35 28.76 -6.30
C LYS A 346 21.14 27.40 -6.95
N GLU A 347 22.13 26.95 -7.70
CA GLU A 347 22.17 25.59 -8.22
C GLU A 347 22.56 24.62 -7.10
N LYS A 348 21.70 23.64 -6.84
CA LYS A 348 21.95 22.54 -5.91
C LYS A 348 22.11 21.23 -6.69
N PRO A 349 23.29 20.60 -6.62
CA PRO A 349 23.50 19.30 -7.24
C PRO A 349 22.85 18.19 -6.41
N TYR A 350 22.18 17.27 -7.08
CA TYR A 350 21.60 16.06 -6.47
C TYR A 350 21.85 14.85 -7.38
N ILE A 351 21.63 13.65 -6.84
CA ILE A 351 21.69 12.40 -7.60
C ILE A 351 20.25 11.91 -7.79
N ASP A 352 19.82 11.74 -9.04
CA ASP A 352 18.53 11.15 -9.37
C ASP A 352 18.56 9.65 -9.08
N GLY A 353 17.92 9.26 -7.98
CA GLY A 353 17.95 7.90 -7.46
C GLY A 353 17.23 6.93 -8.38
N ARG A 354 16.10 7.35 -8.97
CA ARG A 354 15.32 6.51 -9.90
C ARG A 354 16.09 6.26 -11.19
N ALA A 355 16.70 7.30 -11.77
CA ALA A 355 17.54 7.16 -12.95
C ALA A 355 18.73 6.25 -12.67
N LEU A 356 19.37 6.38 -11.50
CA LEU A 356 20.50 5.54 -11.14
C LEU A 356 20.09 4.07 -10.94
N LEU A 357 19.00 3.79 -10.23
CA LEU A 357 18.47 2.43 -10.07
C LEU A 357 18.20 1.77 -11.42
N GLN A 358 17.57 2.50 -12.35
CA GLN A 358 17.30 1.98 -13.70
C GLN A 358 18.58 1.67 -14.48
N GLN A 359 19.56 2.58 -14.47
CA GLN A 359 20.84 2.35 -15.16
C GLN A 359 21.63 1.21 -14.52
N MET A 360 21.59 1.07 -13.19
CA MET A 360 22.24 -0.01 -12.48
C MET A 360 21.61 -1.37 -12.80
N LYS A 361 20.28 -1.43 -12.91
CA LYS A 361 19.55 -2.62 -13.39
C LYS A 361 20.06 -3.07 -14.75
N ASP A 362 20.13 -2.15 -15.71
CA ASP A 362 20.60 -2.45 -17.07
C ASP A 362 22.07 -2.92 -17.11
N ALA A 363 22.86 -2.58 -16.09
CA ALA A 363 24.27 -2.97 -15.97
C ALA A 363 24.50 -4.25 -15.14
N GLN A 364 23.47 -4.86 -14.54
CA GLN A 364 23.60 -6.01 -13.62
C GLN A 364 24.27 -7.25 -14.24
N ASP A 365 24.06 -7.51 -15.54
CA ASP A 365 24.66 -8.67 -16.22
C ASP A 365 26.19 -8.58 -16.31
N ILE A 366 26.72 -7.36 -16.45
CA ILE A 366 28.17 -7.09 -16.51
C ILE A 366 28.76 -7.19 -15.11
N ILE A 367 28.01 -6.73 -14.10
CA ILE A 367 28.37 -6.73 -12.68
C ILE A 367 28.52 -8.18 -12.18
N THR A 368 27.51 -9.03 -12.35
CA THR A 368 27.46 -10.37 -11.75
C THR A 368 28.65 -11.28 -12.10
N SER A 369 29.33 -11.04 -13.24
CA SER A 369 30.52 -11.79 -13.66
C SER A 369 31.82 -11.43 -12.91
N GLY A 370 31.91 -10.26 -12.26
CA GLY A 370 33.18 -9.69 -11.75
C GLY A 370 33.31 -9.53 -10.22
N PHE A 371 32.20 -9.48 -9.47
CA PHE A 371 32.24 -9.14 -8.03
C PHE A 371 32.68 -10.30 -7.11
N LEU A 372 32.50 -11.56 -7.51
CA LEU A 372 32.77 -12.69 -6.60
C LEU A 372 34.25 -13.07 -6.58
N GLN A 373 35.08 -12.42 -5.75
CA GLN A 373 36.54 -12.65 -5.76
C GLN A 373 37.09 -13.50 -4.59
N SER A 374 36.40 -13.63 -3.45
CA SER A 374 36.92 -14.43 -2.34
C SER A 374 36.56 -15.93 -2.47
N ALA A 375 37.52 -16.81 -2.16
CA ALA A 375 37.33 -18.27 -2.24
C ALA A 375 36.29 -18.79 -1.23
N GLU A 376 36.20 -18.16 -0.05
CA GLU A 376 35.21 -18.50 0.98
C GLU A 376 33.80 -18.09 0.56
N GLU A 377 33.59 -16.90 -0.02
CA GLU A 377 32.27 -16.50 -0.50
C GLU A 377 31.86 -17.32 -1.73
N ARG A 378 32.79 -17.66 -2.63
CA ARG A 378 32.50 -18.62 -3.71
C ARG A 378 32.08 -19.99 -3.17
N ALA A 379 32.72 -20.49 -2.12
CA ALA A 379 32.34 -21.75 -1.48
C ALA A 379 30.95 -21.64 -0.83
N HIS A 380 30.69 -20.58 -0.06
CA HIS A 380 29.38 -20.32 0.56
C HIS A 380 28.26 -20.14 -0.47
N LEU A 381 28.52 -19.39 -1.56
CA LEU A 381 27.57 -19.21 -2.66
C LEU A 381 27.37 -20.51 -3.43
N SER A 382 28.44 -21.27 -3.72
CA SER A 382 28.32 -22.58 -4.34
C SER A 382 27.47 -23.53 -3.48
N ALA A 383 27.62 -23.52 -2.16
CA ALA A 383 26.80 -24.30 -1.24
C ALA A 383 25.33 -23.82 -1.20
N PHE A 384 25.13 -22.49 -1.22
CA PHE A 384 23.81 -21.86 -1.27
C PHE A 384 23.03 -22.22 -2.53
N PHE A 385 23.67 -22.14 -3.71
CA PHE A 385 23.07 -22.50 -5.01
C PHE A 385 23.02 -24.02 -5.25
N SER A 386 23.95 -24.82 -4.70
CA SER A 386 23.97 -26.29 -4.88
C SER A 386 22.91 -27.02 -4.07
N ARG A 387 22.45 -26.45 -2.94
CA ARG A 387 21.31 -26.97 -2.16
C ARG A 387 19.95 -26.90 -2.90
N SER A 388 19.93 -26.44 -4.15
CA SER A 388 18.71 -26.23 -4.95
C SER A 388 18.38 -27.38 -5.90
N GLN A 389 19.19 -28.44 -5.95
CA GLN A 389 18.86 -29.61 -6.77
C GLN A 389 17.75 -30.43 -6.08
N PRO A 390 16.63 -30.72 -6.77
CA PRO A 390 15.62 -31.62 -6.23
C PRO A 390 16.27 -32.99 -6.01
N ALA A 391 16.09 -33.59 -4.83
CA ALA A 391 16.32 -35.00 -4.65
C ALA A 391 15.37 -35.75 -5.61
N ALA A 392 15.90 -36.27 -6.70
CA ALA A 392 15.17 -37.10 -7.65
C ALA A 392 14.89 -38.47 -7.01
N GLN A 393 13.97 -38.50 -6.03
CA GLN A 393 13.33 -39.69 -5.43
C GLN A 393 12.44 -39.22 -4.27
N ALA A 394 11.29 -38.62 -4.56
CA ALA A 394 10.21 -38.49 -3.59
C ALA A 394 9.00 -39.25 -4.16
N SER A 395 8.58 -40.30 -3.44
CA SER A 395 7.45 -41.15 -3.76
C SER A 395 6.14 -40.36 -3.82
N ALA A 396 5.25 -40.76 -4.73
CA ALA A 396 3.99 -40.07 -5.09
C ALA A 396 2.94 -39.90 -3.97
N SER A 397 3.24 -40.28 -2.72
CA SER A 397 2.30 -40.22 -1.58
C SER A 397 2.41 -38.97 -0.70
N ASP A 398 3.45 -38.14 -0.83
CA ASP A 398 3.65 -36.92 0.00
C ASP A 398 3.27 -35.59 -0.68
N SER A 399 2.60 -35.69 -1.83
CA SER A 399 2.29 -34.58 -2.75
C SER A 399 1.32 -33.50 -2.22
N GLN A 400 0.84 -33.61 -0.99
CA GLN A 400 -0.16 -32.69 -0.42
C GLN A 400 0.42 -31.56 0.44
N LYS A 401 1.74 -31.52 0.70
CA LYS A 401 2.37 -30.47 1.53
C LYS A 401 3.60 -29.76 0.93
N ALA A 402 4.11 -30.19 -0.22
CA ALA A 402 5.31 -29.58 -0.79
C ALA A 402 4.96 -28.37 -1.68
N SER A 403 5.16 -27.15 -1.14
CA SER A 403 5.28 -25.94 -1.96
C SER A 403 6.36 -26.17 -3.03
N ARG A 404 6.10 -25.79 -4.30
CA ARG A 404 7.18 -25.71 -5.30
C ARG A 404 8.23 -24.70 -4.80
N PRO A 405 9.54 -24.99 -4.94
CA PRO A 405 10.56 -24.03 -4.53
C PRO A 405 10.44 -22.77 -5.39
N LEU A 406 10.30 -21.60 -4.75
CA LEU A 406 10.24 -20.28 -5.38
C LEU A 406 11.60 -19.84 -5.93
N GLY A 407 12.67 -20.57 -5.61
CA GLY A 407 14.01 -20.32 -6.13
C GLY A 407 14.79 -19.30 -5.31
N THR A 408 15.79 -18.69 -5.95
CA THR A 408 16.72 -17.75 -5.30
C THR A 408 16.56 -16.34 -5.88
N ARG A 409 16.39 -15.34 -5.02
CA ARG A 409 16.40 -13.91 -5.37
C ARG A 409 17.72 -13.28 -4.97
N ILE A 410 18.29 -12.46 -5.86
CA ILE A 410 19.43 -11.60 -5.55
C ILE A 410 18.88 -10.19 -5.37
N LEU A 411 19.16 -9.56 -4.22
CA LEU A 411 18.78 -8.18 -3.92
C LEU A 411 20.04 -7.34 -3.68
N PRO A 412 20.62 -6.73 -4.72
CA PRO A 412 21.84 -5.96 -4.58
C PRO A 412 21.63 -4.64 -3.84
N VAL A 413 22.57 -4.32 -2.95
CA VAL A 413 22.66 -3.05 -2.23
C VAL A 413 23.97 -2.38 -2.64
N TYR A 414 23.87 -1.26 -3.34
CA TYR A 414 25.03 -0.48 -3.76
C TYR A 414 25.23 0.71 -2.82
N VAL A 415 26.35 0.73 -2.11
CA VAL A 415 26.75 1.85 -1.26
C VAL A 415 27.80 2.66 -2.00
N PHE A 416 27.44 3.85 -2.48
CA PHE A 416 28.36 4.78 -3.11
C PHE A 416 29.09 5.57 -2.03
N SER A 417 30.33 5.17 -1.73
CA SER A 417 31.21 5.85 -0.77
C SER A 417 32.06 6.88 -1.52
N LEU A 418 31.59 8.12 -1.51
CA LEU A 418 32.10 9.17 -2.37
C LEU A 418 32.80 10.26 -1.57
N LEU A 419 34.06 10.50 -1.89
CA LEU A 419 34.75 11.74 -1.57
C LEU A 419 34.36 12.77 -2.62
N LEU A 420 33.50 13.70 -2.24
CA LEU A 420 32.93 14.70 -3.14
C LEU A 420 33.70 16.01 -3.05
N SER A 421 33.82 16.71 -4.17
CA SER A 421 34.37 18.07 -4.20
C SER A 421 33.48 19.02 -3.36
N PRO A 422 34.01 20.16 -2.88
CA PRO A 422 33.24 21.09 -2.03
C PRO A 422 31.89 21.53 -2.62
N HIS A 423 31.78 21.62 -3.94
CA HIS A 423 30.52 21.97 -4.63
C HIS A 423 29.48 20.85 -4.64
N LEU A 424 29.89 19.59 -4.43
CA LEU A 424 29.05 18.39 -4.46
C LEU A 424 28.86 17.76 -3.06
N GLN A 425 29.55 18.26 -2.03
CA GLN A 425 29.59 17.63 -0.70
C GLN A 425 28.22 17.53 0.01
N ASN A 426 27.24 18.33 -0.44
CA ASN A 426 25.86 18.34 0.04
C ASN A 426 24.89 17.65 -0.93
N SER A 427 25.40 16.91 -1.93
CA SER A 427 24.54 16.15 -2.83
C SER A 427 23.82 15.04 -2.08
N LEU A 428 22.52 14.97 -2.31
CA LEU A 428 21.61 13.98 -1.74
C LEU A 428 20.94 13.19 -2.89
N LEU A 429 20.39 12.03 -2.57
CA LEU A 429 19.49 11.33 -3.47
C LEU A 429 18.14 12.02 -3.47
N ASP A 430 17.62 12.29 -4.66
CA ASP A 430 16.29 12.87 -4.87
C ASP A 430 16.03 14.13 -4.02
N ARG A 431 17.08 14.94 -3.82
CA ARG A 431 17.13 16.22 -3.05
C ARG A 431 17.02 16.10 -1.52
N SER A 432 16.56 14.98 -0.96
CA SER A 432 16.22 14.92 0.47
C SER A 432 16.54 13.61 1.18
N SER A 433 17.01 12.58 0.46
CA SER A 433 17.28 11.25 1.00
C SER A 433 18.74 10.85 0.84
N LEU A 434 19.17 9.85 1.62
CA LEU A 434 20.46 9.19 1.49
C LEU A 434 20.34 7.73 1.00
N TYR A 435 19.12 7.28 0.72
CA TYR A 435 18.88 6.03 0.00
C TYR A 435 17.71 6.14 -0.96
N THR A 436 17.70 5.23 -1.92
CA THR A 436 16.54 4.93 -2.76
C THR A 436 16.46 3.41 -2.96
N ALA A 437 15.25 2.89 -3.13
CA ALA A 437 15.00 1.46 -3.21
C ALA A 437 13.87 1.14 -4.18
N SER A 438 14.01 -0.01 -4.84
CA SER A 438 13.01 -0.63 -5.72
C SER A 438 12.90 -2.13 -5.39
N ALA A 439 12.01 -2.85 -6.08
CA ALA A 439 11.93 -4.30 -5.98
C ALA A 439 13.21 -5.04 -6.41
N GLU A 440 14.12 -4.38 -7.12
CA GLU A 440 15.27 -5.03 -7.78
C GLU A 440 16.63 -4.58 -7.24
N GLY A 441 16.66 -3.58 -6.37
CA GLY A 441 17.91 -3.09 -5.81
C GLY A 441 17.76 -1.88 -4.92
N VAL A 442 18.82 -1.61 -4.16
CA VAL A 442 18.94 -0.52 -3.22
C VAL A 442 20.20 0.29 -3.55
N ILE A 443 20.09 1.60 -3.46
CA ILE A 443 21.22 2.52 -3.57
C ILE A 443 21.29 3.36 -2.29
N VAL A 444 22.49 3.47 -1.74
CA VAL A 444 22.78 4.27 -0.55
C VAL A 444 23.97 5.19 -0.85
N LEU A 445 23.90 6.42 -0.38
CA LEU A 445 24.96 7.41 -0.52
C LEU A 445 25.70 7.58 0.80
N GLN A 446 27.03 7.39 0.77
CA GLN A 446 27.94 7.73 1.86
C GLN A 446 28.90 8.82 1.38
N THR A 447 29.08 9.89 2.15
CA THR A 447 30.01 10.98 1.81
C THR A 447 30.96 11.28 2.97
N ASN A 448 31.94 12.14 2.71
CA ASN A 448 32.87 12.65 3.72
C ASN A 448 32.26 13.74 4.63
N SER A 449 31.01 14.14 4.38
CA SER A 449 30.29 15.10 5.23
C SER A 449 29.77 14.39 6.48
N THR A 450 29.95 14.97 7.67
CA THR A 450 29.38 14.42 8.92
C THR A 450 27.90 14.74 9.05
N GLU A 451 27.49 15.90 8.55
CA GLU A 451 26.13 16.42 8.62
C GLU A 451 25.81 17.16 7.33
N VAL A 452 24.62 16.91 6.77
CA VAL A 452 24.10 17.64 5.62
C VAL A 452 22.69 18.10 5.94
N PRO A 453 22.35 19.39 5.75
CA PRO A 453 20.99 19.86 5.94
C PRO A 453 20.09 19.36 4.81
N VAL A 454 18.93 18.84 5.19
CA VAL A 454 17.86 18.43 4.27
C VAL A 454 16.76 19.50 4.23
N PRO A 455 15.87 19.54 3.22
CA PRO A 455 14.77 20.52 3.12
C PRO A 455 13.63 20.22 4.11
N TYR A 456 13.97 20.03 5.38
CA TYR A 456 13.08 19.75 6.48
C TYR A 456 13.50 20.59 7.69
N PHE A 457 12.54 20.96 8.53
CA PHE A 457 12.79 21.68 9.76
C PHE A 457 12.15 20.96 10.95
N ALA A 458 12.74 21.16 12.12
CA ALA A 458 12.24 20.69 13.40
C ALA A 458 12.37 21.83 14.41
N GLN A 459 11.23 22.27 14.95
CA GLN A 459 11.10 23.54 15.68
C GLN A 459 11.73 24.68 14.87
N ASP A 460 12.78 25.31 15.40
CA ASP A 460 13.44 26.46 14.80
C ASP A 460 14.75 26.09 14.09
N SER A 461 15.04 24.79 13.92
CA SER A 461 16.30 24.30 13.35
C SER A 461 16.08 23.45 12.08
N PRO A 462 17.00 23.52 11.10
CA PRO A 462 16.99 22.59 9.98
C PRO A 462 17.29 21.17 10.47
N VAL A 463 16.69 20.17 9.82
CA VAL A 463 17.03 18.77 10.08
C VAL A 463 18.36 18.45 9.39
N LEU A 464 19.23 17.77 10.11
CA LEU A 464 20.51 17.29 9.62
C LEU A 464 20.46 15.78 9.43
N VAL A 465 21.06 15.30 8.35
CA VAL A 465 21.28 13.87 8.10
C VAL A 465 22.77 13.56 8.11
N HIS A 466 23.12 12.31 8.41
CA HIS A 466 24.50 11.87 8.61
C HIS A 466 24.93 10.92 7.49
N PRO A 467 25.44 11.43 6.35
CA PRO A 467 25.86 10.57 5.24
C PRO A 467 27.14 9.80 5.52
N ASN A 468 27.93 10.18 6.53
CA ASN A 468 29.08 9.41 6.97
C ASN A 468 28.71 8.03 7.52
N ASP A 469 27.57 7.87 8.21
CA ASP A 469 27.06 6.58 8.70
C ASP A 469 25.87 6.07 7.85
N PRO A 470 26.11 5.17 6.88
CA PRO A 470 25.06 4.68 6.01
C PRO A 470 24.24 3.52 6.60
N THR A 471 24.54 3.04 7.82
CA THR A 471 23.93 1.83 8.39
C THR A 471 22.39 1.89 8.36
N ARG A 472 21.81 2.97 8.87
CA ARG A 472 20.34 3.15 8.91
C ARG A 472 19.73 3.12 7.51
N TYR A 473 20.37 3.77 6.55
CA TYR A 473 19.88 3.92 5.19
C TYR A 473 19.95 2.59 4.40
N ILE A 474 20.95 1.75 4.68
CA ILE A 474 21.02 0.37 4.17
C ILE A 474 19.82 -0.44 4.71
N ILE A 475 19.57 -0.38 6.01
CA ILE A 475 18.44 -1.09 6.63
C ILE A 475 17.11 -0.60 6.07
N ALA A 476 16.91 0.72 5.96
CA ALA A 476 15.70 1.30 5.36
C ALA A 476 15.49 0.84 3.91
N GLY A 477 16.56 0.85 3.10
CA GLY A 477 16.52 0.42 1.72
C GLY A 477 16.19 -1.07 1.57
N ILE A 478 16.82 -1.94 2.36
CA ILE A 478 16.52 -3.39 2.36
C ILE A 478 15.08 -3.61 2.87
N ALA A 479 14.64 -2.92 3.91
CA ALA A 479 13.28 -3.02 4.43
C ALA A 479 12.22 -2.67 3.37
N THR A 480 12.46 -1.61 2.60
CA THR A 480 11.63 -1.25 1.44
C THR A 480 11.71 -2.32 0.34
N ALA A 481 12.91 -2.72 -0.08
CA ALA A 481 13.14 -3.62 -1.22
C ALA A 481 12.70 -5.08 -1.00
N LEU A 482 13.01 -5.63 0.18
CA LEU A 482 12.71 -7.01 0.56
C LEU A 482 11.25 -7.12 1.03
N GLY A 483 10.81 -6.21 1.89
CA GLY A 483 9.50 -6.27 2.55
C GLY A 483 8.36 -5.57 1.81
N ALA A 484 8.65 -4.92 0.67
CA ALA A 484 7.71 -4.03 -0.03
C ALA A 484 7.13 -2.94 0.89
N LEU A 485 7.88 -2.56 1.93
CA LEU A 485 7.42 -1.60 2.92
C LEU A 485 7.38 -0.20 2.32
N ASN A 486 6.23 0.45 2.46
CA ASN A 486 6.10 1.87 2.21
C ASN A 486 6.56 2.65 3.45
N THR A 487 7.05 3.87 3.26
CA THR A 487 7.44 4.74 4.37
C THR A 487 6.18 5.17 5.14
N PRO A 488 6.23 5.36 6.47
CA PRO A 488 5.09 5.90 7.22
C PRO A 488 4.77 7.36 6.83
N LEU A 489 5.58 7.97 5.96
CA LEU A 489 5.45 9.35 5.53
C LEU A 489 4.51 9.53 4.33
N GLN A 490 4.21 8.47 3.60
CA GLN A 490 3.60 8.55 2.28
C GLN A 490 2.43 7.59 2.16
N ARG A 491 1.39 8.02 1.45
CA ARG A 491 0.30 7.14 1.02
C ARG A 491 -0.25 7.60 -0.32
N TYR A 492 -0.69 6.68 -1.15
CA TYR A 492 -1.43 7.02 -2.36
C TYR A 492 -2.88 7.35 -2.01
N SER A 493 -3.38 8.46 -2.52
CA SER A 493 -4.79 8.83 -2.39
C SER A 493 -5.49 8.72 -3.75
N PRO A 494 -6.35 7.70 -3.96
CA PRO A 494 -7.12 7.59 -5.20
C PRO A 494 -7.97 8.84 -5.47
N LEU A 495 -8.52 9.45 -4.42
CA LEU A 495 -9.33 10.68 -4.52
C LEU A 495 -8.54 11.87 -5.08
N HIS A 496 -7.25 11.98 -4.74
CA HIS A 496 -6.38 13.05 -5.24
C HIS A 496 -5.54 12.60 -6.44
N SER A 497 -5.59 11.32 -6.80
CA SER A 497 -4.76 10.69 -7.85
C SER A 497 -3.27 11.02 -7.71
N ARG A 498 -2.76 11.02 -6.47
CA ARG A 498 -1.36 11.30 -6.15
C ARG A 498 -0.95 10.71 -4.81
N VAL A 499 0.36 10.63 -4.59
CA VAL A 499 0.94 10.34 -3.28
C VAL A 499 0.83 11.58 -2.39
N LEU A 500 0.23 11.42 -1.22
CA LEU A 500 0.15 12.41 -0.15
C LEU A 500 1.29 12.19 0.85
N GLN A 501 1.78 13.28 1.43
CA GLN A 501 2.76 13.23 2.51
C GLN A 501 2.12 13.54 3.87
N SER A 502 2.60 12.88 4.92
CA SER A 502 2.27 13.16 6.32
C SER A 502 3.46 12.84 7.20
N HIS A 503 3.87 13.77 8.05
CA HIS A 503 5.03 13.57 8.92
C HIS A 503 4.64 13.18 10.35
N MET A 504 3.35 13.00 10.66
CA MET A 504 2.89 12.67 12.02
C MET A 504 3.57 11.43 12.62
N TRP A 505 3.83 10.43 11.78
CA TRP A 505 4.44 9.15 12.16
C TRP A 505 5.89 9.04 11.66
N ALA A 506 6.57 10.18 11.52
CA ALA A 506 7.95 10.22 11.06
C ALA A 506 8.98 9.84 12.12
N ASN A 507 8.55 9.76 13.38
CA ASN A 507 9.39 9.50 14.54
C ASN A 507 9.02 8.15 15.18
N GLY A 508 10.00 7.47 15.73
CA GLY A 508 9.82 6.20 16.44
C GLY A 508 10.90 5.18 16.10
N HIS A 509 10.62 3.93 16.42
CA HIS A 509 11.51 2.79 16.23
C HIS A 509 11.45 2.26 14.78
N HIS A 510 11.88 3.07 13.83
CA HIS A 510 12.02 2.70 12.42
C HIS A 510 13.12 3.52 11.72
N PRO A 511 13.71 3.03 10.62
CA PRO A 511 14.82 3.71 9.95
C PRO A 511 14.37 4.73 8.88
N PHE A 512 13.07 4.86 8.63
CA PHE A 512 12.51 5.66 7.54
C PHE A 512 12.44 7.17 7.81
N GLY A 513 12.52 7.94 6.73
CA GLY A 513 12.34 9.39 6.76
C GLY A 513 13.54 10.15 7.30
N PRO A 514 13.48 11.48 7.34
CA PRO A 514 14.59 12.31 7.83
C PRO A 514 14.59 12.45 9.36
N TYR A 515 13.46 12.15 10.02
CA TYR A 515 13.25 12.46 11.44
C TYR A 515 13.57 11.32 12.41
N ALA A 516 13.36 10.07 12.03
CA ALA A 516 13.77 8.94 12.86
C ALA A 516 15.25 8.63 12.61
N THR A 517 16.04 8.44 13.66
CA THR A 517 17.48 8.14 13.55
C THR A 517 17.85 6.73 14.00
N THR A 518 16.87 5.97 14.48
CA THR A 518 17.06 4.58 14.93
C THR A 518 17.38 3.64 13.77
N THR A 519 18.24 2.65 14.01
CA THR A 519 18.51 1.56 13.05
C THR A 519 17.52 0.40 13.18
N GLY A 520 16.75 0.35 14.26
CA GLY A 520 15.83 -0.74 14.56
C GLY A 520 14.54 -0.70 13.75
N ILE A 521 13.94 -1.87 13.51
CA ILE A 521 12.66 -2.01 12.84
C ILE A 521 11.60 -2.49 13.84
N SER A 522 10.56 -1.67 14.04
CA SER A 522 9.39 -1.98 14.87
C SER A 522 8.72 -3.29 14.45
N ARG A 523 8.17 -4.01 15.43
CA ARG A 523 7.36 -5.22 15.21
C ARG A 523 6.20 -4.98 14.23
N VAL A 524 5.62 -3.78 14.22
CA VAL A 524 4.57 -3.40 13.25
C VAL A 524 5.08 -3.55 11.81
N PHE A 525 6.27 -3.05 11.49
CA PHE A 525 6.84 -3.16 10.14
C PHE A 525 7.32 -4.58 9.82
N VAL A 526 7.75 -5.35 10.82
CA VAL A 526 8.10 -6.77 10.65
C VAL A 526 6.86 -7.57 10.24
N ASP A 527 5.76 -7.42 10.97
CA ASP A 527 4.49 -8.07 10.67
C ASP A 527 3.95 -7.66 9.29
N MET A 528 4.16 -6.41 8.91
CA MET A 528 3.82 -5.92 7.57
C MET A 528 4.53 -6.65 6.45
N VAL A 529 5.78 -7.11 6.62
CA VAL A 529 6.48 -7.82 5.54
C VAL A 529 5.71 -9.08 5.15
N THR A 530 5.35 -9.89 6.15
CA THR A 530 4.55 -11.10 5.94
C THR A 530 3.16 -10.76 5.39
N ARG A 531 2.52 -9.71 5.92
CA ARG A 531 1.21 -9.28 5.43
C ARG A 531 1.25 -8.78 3.99
N ASN A 532 2.25 -7.98 3.61
CA ASN A 532 2.43 -7.47 2.25
C ASN A 532 2.64 -8.63 1.27
N ALA A 533 3.38 -9.67 1.68
CA ALA A 533 3.53 -10.88 0.89
C ALA A 533 2.19 -11.63 0.71
N VAL A 534 1.38 -11.76 1.76
CA VAL A 534 0.02 -12.33 1.67
C VAL A 534 -0.86 -11.48 0.75
N LEU A 535 -0.98 -10.18 1.00
CA LEU A 535 -1.83 -9.26 0.22
C LEU A 535 -1.43 -9.22 -1.26
N SER A 536 -0.13 -9.19 -1.55
CA SER A 536 0.36 -9.22 -2.93
C SER A 536 -0.04 -10.51 -3.64
N ARG A 537 0.01 -11.67 -2.95
CA ARG A 537 -0.48 -12.94 -3.51
C ARG A 537 -1.97 -12.93 -3.74
N LEU A 538 -2.76 -12.40 -2.80
CA LEU A 538 -4.21 -12.29 -2.95
C LEU A 538 -4.56 -11.42 -4.16
N ASP A 539 -3.94 -10.24 -4.29
CA ASP A 539 -4.14 -9.34 -5.43
C ASP A 539 -3.78 -10.01 -6.76
N GLN A 540 -2.63 -10.69 -6.83
CA GLN A 540 -2.19 -11.41 -8.03
C GLN A 540 -3.09 -12.61 -8.37
N ALA A 541 -3.51 -13.39 -7.37
CA ALA A 541 -4.42 -14.53 -7.56
C ALA A 541 -5.76 -14.05 -8.10
N LEU A 542 -6.34 -13.00 -7.52
CA LEU A 542 -7.57 -12.38 -7.99
C LEU A 542 -7.44 -11.85 -9.42
N LYS A 543 -6.37 -11.11 -9.73
CA LYS A 543 -6.11 -10.64 -11.09
C LYS A 543 -6.09 -11.79 -12.10
N LYS A 544 -5.44 -12.91 -11.76
CA LYS A 544 -5.41 -14.11 -12.61
C LYS A 544 -6.81 -14.71 -12.78
N ILE A 545 -7.58 -14.85 -11.71
CA ILE A 545 -8.95 -15.39 -11.74
C ILE A 545 -9.86 -14.48 -12.59
N HIS A 546 -9.83 -13.16 -12.36
CA HIS A 546 -10.65 -12.20 -13.12
C HIS A 546 -10.29 -12.23 -14.60
N LYS A 547 -8.99 -12.33 -14.92
CA LYS A 547 -8.54 -12.48 -16.31
C LYS A 547 -9.09 -13.77 -16.92
N SER A 548 -9.00 -14.90 -16.21
CA SER A 548 -9.55 -16.18 -16.69
C SER A 548 -11.06 -16.11 -16.93
N ILE A 549 -11.82 -15.49 -16.01
CA ILE A 549 -13.27 -15.31 -16.15
C ILE A 549 -13.57 -14.42 -17.37
N ALA A 550 -12.81 -13.33 -17.55
CA ALA A 550 -12.96 -12.44 -18.70
C ALA A 550 -12.60 -13.11 -20.03
N ASP A 551 -11.62 -14.01 -20.03
CA ASP A 551 -11.25 -14.78 -21.22
C ASP A 551 -12.36 -15.79 -21.60
N VAL A 552 -13.01 -16.43 -20.61
CA VAL A 552 -14.20 -17.26 -20.84
C VAL A 552 -15.36 -16.43 -21.40
N ASP A 553 -15.65 -15.26 -20.82
CA ASP A 553 -16.71 -14.37 -21.31
C ASP A 553 -16.44 -13.89 -22.75
N ARG A 554 -15.18 -13.59 -23.08
CA ARG A 554 -14.78 -13.22 -24.45
C ARG A 554 -14.98 -14.39 -25.43
N PHE A 555 -14.58 -15.60 -25.03
CA PHE A 555 -14.82 -16.80 -25.83
C PHE A 555 -16.32 -16.99 -26.09
N ALA A 556 -17.14 -16.90 -25.03
CA ALA A 556 -18.58 -17.03 -25.14
C ALA A 556 -19.16 -16.01 -26.12
N LYS A 557 -18.83 -14.73 -25.97
CA LYS A 557 -19.24 -13.63 -26.88
C LYS A 557 -18.87 -13.85 -28.34
N ARG A 558 -17.74 -14.50 -28.60
CA ARG A 558 -17.24 -14.68 -29.96
C ARG A 558 -17.91 -15.82 -30.70
N TYR A 559 -18.20 -16.93 -30.01
CA TYR A 559 -18.63 -18.17 -30.63
C TYR A 559 -20.08 -18.54 -30.32
N LEU A 560 -20.64 -18.05 -29.21
CA LEU A 560 -21.93 -18.52 -28.68
C LEU A 560 -23.05 -17.47 -28.78
N TYR A 561 -22.74 -16.23 -29.16
CA TYR A 561 -23.72 -15.15 -29.30
C TYR A 561 -23.74 -14.59 -30.73
N ASP A 562 -24.95 -14.42 -31.29
CA ASP A 562 -25.19 -13.63 -32.51
C ASP A 562 -25.03 -12.12 -32.19
N PRO A 563 -24.52 -11.26 -33.12
CA PRO A 563 -24.53 -9.80 -32.98
C PRO A 563 -25.89 -9.16 -32.58
N PHE A 564 -27.01 -9.87 -32.69
CA PHE A 564 -28.34 -9.42 -32.23
C PHE A 564 -28.82 -10.01 -30.89
N GLY A 565 -28.01 -10.86 -30.24
CA GLY A 565 -28.26 -11.34 -28.87
C GLY A 565 -29.32 -12.45 -28.72
N GLU A 566 -29.72 -13.11 -29.81
CA GLU A 566 -30.53 -14.34 -29.70
C GLU A 566 -29.65 -15.57 -29.42
N ASN A 567 -30.18 -16.48 -28.60
CA ASN A 567 -29.55 -17.77 -28.31
C ASN A 567 -29.51 -18.60 -29.60
N ILE A 568 -28.31 -19.04 -30.01
CA ILE A 568 -28.15 -19.95 -31.14
C ILE A 568 -28.73 -21.31 -30.72
N THR A 569 -29.90 -21.69 -31.23
CA THR A 569 -30.37 -23.07 -31.10
C THR A 569 -29.57 -23.94 -32.05
N MET A 570 -28.59 -24.69 -31.51
CA MET A 570 -27.89 -25.75 -32.24
C MET A 570 -28.85 -26.91 -32.57
N THR A 571 -29.63 -26.76 -33.64
CA THR A 571 -30.25 -27.89 -34.32
C THR A 571 -29.37 -28.29 -35.50
N GLU A 572 -29.00 -29.57 -35.55
CA GLU A 572 -28.20 -30.27 -36.58
C GLU A 572 -26.69 -30.38 -36.36
N PHE A 573 -26.28 -31.01 -35.25
CA PHE A 573 -25.13 -31.92 -35.28
C PHE A 573 -25.63 -33.33 -35.63
N GLN A 574 -25.81 -33.63 -36.92
CA GLN A 574 -25.88 -35.03 -37.36
C GLN A 574 -24.47 -35.62 -37.32
N GLY A 575 -24.12 -36.14 -36.14
CA GLY A 575 -22.97 -37.03 -35.99
C GLY A 575 -23.12 -38.22 -36.94
N ARG A 576 -22.16 -38.33 -37.86
CA ARG A 576 -21.99 -39.50 -38.72
C ARG A 576 -21.57 -40.67 -37.84
N THR A 577 -22.53 -41.48 -37.40
CA THR A 577 -22.27 -42.76 -36.75
C THR A 577 -21.68 -43.73 -37.77
N VAL A 578 -20.42 -44.14 -37.55
CA VAL A 578 -19.85 -45.30 -38.24
C VAL A 578 -19.97 -46.50 -37.30
N GLY A 579 -20.85 -47.42 -37.70
CA GLY A 579 -20.73 -48.85 -37.43
C GLY A 579 -21.25 -49.37 -36.10
N SER A 580 -22.47 -49.91 -36.11
CA SER A 580 -22.78 -51.25 -35.57
C SER A 580 -24.28 -51.51 -35.70
N THR A 581 -24.63 -52.32 -36.69
CA THR A 581 -25.94 -52.92 -36.89
C THR A 581 -26.31 -53.85 -35.72
N THR A 582 -27.43 -53.58 -35.07
CA THR A 582 -28.37 -54.62 -34.63
C THR A 582 -29.76 -53.99 -34.59
N GLU A 583 -30.61 -54.43 -35.51
CA GLU A 583 -32.05 -54.20 -35.49
C GLU A 583 -32.64 -54.85 -34.23
N PHE A 584 -33.43 -54.08 -33.48
CA PHE A 584 -34.40 -54.65 -32.55
C PHE A 584 -35.76 -54.02 -32.84
N THR A 585 -36.61 -54.79 -33.52
CA THR A 585 -38.02 -54.52 -33.74
C THR A 585 -38.78 -54.85 -32.46
N GLY A 586 -39.36 -53.85 -31.79
CA GLY A 586 -40.18 -54.07 -30.59
C GLY A 586 -41.10 -52.88 -30.29
N SER A 587 -42.40 -53.15 -30.32
CA SER A 587 -43.50 -52.21 -30.10
C SER A 587 -43.55 -51.66 -28.68
N MET A 588 -43.96 -50.40 -28.57
CA MET A 588 -44.15 -49.62 -27.35
C MET A 588 -45.46 -50.04 -26.65
N ALA A 589 -45.43 -51.10 -25.84
CA ALA A 589 -46.42 -51.41 -24.81
C ALA A 589 -45.80 -52.38 -23.81
N ASP A 590 -46.02 -52.10 -22.52
CA ASP A 590 -45.63 -52.87 -21.34
C ASP A 590 -44.19 -52.70 -20.85
N LEU A 591 -44.00 -51.82 -19.85
CA LEU A 591 -43.21 -52.06 -18.63
C LEU A 591 -43.44 -50.88 -17.63
N GLU A 592 -43.97 -51.22 -16.45
CA GLU A 592 -44.23 -50.33 -15.31
C GLU A 592 -42.95 -49.99 -14.49
N PRO A 593 -43.02 -49.02 -13.54
CA PRO A 593 -41.90 -48.15 -13.19
C PRO A 593 -40.97 -48.70 -12.09
N GLY A 594 -39.67 -48.51 -12.28
CA GLY A 594 -38.64 -48.89 -11.32
C GLY A 594 -37.47 -47.90 -11.28
N SER A 595 -37.59 -46.95 -10.35
CA SER A 595 -36.53 -46.35 -9.50
C SER A 595 -35.23 -45.79 -10.11
N ASN A 596 -35.04 -44.49 -9.79
CA ASN A 596 -33.78 -43.77 -9.53
C ASN A 596 -33.08 -43.05 -10.69
N GLY A 597 -33.62 -41.88 -11.04
CA GLY A 597 -32.83 -40.72 -11.48
C GLY A 597 -33.49 -39.45 -10.93
N PRO A 598 -32.76 -38.47 -10.36
CA PRO A 598 -33.37 -37.21 -9.97
C PRO A 598 -33.63 -36.36 -11.21
N GLU A 599 -34.92 -36.19 -11.50
CA GLU A 599 -35.53 -35.22 -12.42
C GLU A 599 -34.93 -33.82 -12.20
N LEU A 600 -34.39 -33.17 -13.23
CA LEU A 600 -35.09 -32.37 -14.23
C LEU A 600 -35.92 -31.22 -13.59
N TRP A 601 -35.24 -30.10 -13.30
CA TRP A 601 -35.91 -28.83 -13.04
C TRP A 601 -36.44 -28.26 -14.37
N GLN A 602 -37.71 -28.53 -14.65
CA GLN A 602 -38.53 -27.68 -15.53
C GLN A 602 -38.87 -26.38 -14.80
N SER A 603 -38.74 -25.30 -15.57
CA SER A 603 -38.94 -23.90 -15.21
C SER A 603 -40.33 -23.58 -14.64
N SER A 604 -40.35 -22.79 -13.57
CA SER A 604 -41.43 -21.84 -13.30
C SER A 604 -40.88 -20.43 -13.23
N GLU A 605 -41.68 -19.51 -13.74
CA GLU A 605 -41.38 -18.18 -14.22
C GLU A 605 -40.89 -17.19 -13.14
N GLY A 606 -40.18 -16.16 -13.61
CA GLY A 606 -40.06 -14.87 -12.92
C GLY A 606 -38.63 -14.49 -12.53
N GLU A 607 -37.96 -13.75 -13.42
CA GLU A 607 -36.83 -12.85 -13.13
C GLU A 607 -35.67 -13.43 -12.30
N ARG A 608 -34.72 -14.15 -12.93
CA ARG A 608 -33.33 -14.31 -12.42
C ARG A 608 -32.42 -15.14 -13.33
N THR A 609 -32.08 -14.68 -14.52
CA THR A 609 -31.01 -15.33 -15.32
C THR A 609 -30.37 -14.37 -16.31
N SER A 610 -29.33 -13.64 -15.90
CA SER A 610 -28.40 -13.00 -16.83
C SER A 610 -26.93 -13.40 -16.62
N THR A 611 -26.66 -14.30 -15.67
CA THR A 611 -25.27 -14.71 -15.33
C THR A 611 -25.00 -16.21 -15.47
N PHE A 612 -26.02 -17.03 -15.75
CA PHE A 612 -25.90 -18.49 -15.85
C PHE A 612 -25.72 -19.03 -17.28
N LEU A 613 -25.81 -18.17 -18.30
CA LEU A 613 -25.69 -18.56 -19.71
C LEU A 613 -24.24 -18.69 -20.21
N HIS A 614 -23.22 -18.35 -19.40
CA HIS A 614 -21.84 -18.23 -19.88
C HIS A 614 -21.10 -19.56 -20.11
N PHE A 615 -21.65 -20.69 -19.68
CA PHE A 615 -20.94 -21.97 -19.67
C PHE A 615 -21.64 -23.09 -20.43
N GLN A 616 -22.84 -22.87 -20.96
CA GLN A 616 -23.71 -23.95 -21.45
C GLN A 616 -23.18 -24.70 -22.68
N GLU A 617 -22.19 -24.15 -23.40
CA GLU A 617 -21.58 -24.75 -24.59
C GLU A 617 -20.15 -25.29 -24.37
N LEU A 618 -19.64 -25.24 -23.13
CA LEU A 618 -18.54 -26.11 -22.71
C LEU A 618 -19.12 -27.46 -22.27
N PRO A 619 -18.37 -28.57 -22.36
CA PRO A 619 -18.82 -29.86 -21.83
C PRO A 619 -19.32 -29.69 -20.39
N ALA A 620 -20.50 -30.24 -20.05
CA ALA A 620 -21.10 -30.06 -18.73
C ALA A 620 -20.14 -30.44 -17.57
N SER A 621 -19.28 -31.45 -17.81
CA SER A 621 -18.20 -31.85 -16.91
C SER A 621 -17.14 -30.77 -16.71
N THR A 622 -16.77 -30.01 -17.76
CA THR A 622 -15.85 -28.87 -17.68
C THR A 622 -16.46 -27.74 -16.87
N VAL A 623 -17.74 -27.42 -17.06
CA VAL A 623 -18.45 -26.38 -16.31
C VAL A 623 -18.53 -26.72 -14.83
N GLU A 624 -18.94 -27.95 -14.52
CA GLU A 624 -19.03 -28.45 -13.15
C GLU A 624 -17.67 -28.41 -12.46
N ARG A 625 -16.61 -28.78 -13.17
CA ARG A 625 -15.24 -28.72 -12.67
C ARG A 625 -14.75 -27.29 -12.45
N LEU A 626 -15.01 -26.37 -13.38
CA LEU A 626 -14.69 -24.95 -13.22
C LEU A 626 -15.37 -24.36 -11.98
N TYR A 627 -16.65 -24.67 -11.79
CA TYR A 627 -17.40 -24.25 -10.62
C TYR A 627 -16.84 -24.84 -9.32
N GLY A 628 -16.49 -26.13 -9.33
CA GLY A 628 -15.83 -26.79 -8.20
C GLY A 628 -14.51 -26.13 -7.81
N GLU A 629 -13.66 -25.80 -8.79
CA GLU A 629 -12.40 -25.11 -8.56
C GLU A 629 -12.59 -23.66 -8.07
N MET A 630 -13.58 -22.93 -8.60
CA MET A 630 -13.91 -21.59 -8.12
C MET A 630 -14.36 -21.60 -6.65
N ASN A 631 -15.23 -22.53 -6.26
CA ASN A 631 -15.65 -22.68 -4.86
C ASN A 631 -14.48 -23.04 -3.94
N ARG A 632 -13.57 -23.90 -4.41
CA ARG A 632 -12.34 -24.24 -3.70
C ARG A 632 -11.49 -23.00 -3.46
N LEU A 633 -11.28 -22.18 -4.49
CA LEU A 633 -10.52 -20.92 -4.39
C LEU A 633 -11.18 -19.95 -3.42
N GLU A 634 -12.50 -19.77 -3.49
CA GLU A 634 -13.25 -18.91 -2.56
C GLU A 634 -13.06 -19.34 -1.11
N GLY A 635 -13.16 -20.65 -0.83
CA GLY A 635 -12.91 -21.20 0.50
C GLY A 635 -11.48 -20.91 1.00
N MET A 636 -10.50 -20.95 0.11
CA MET A 636 -9.11 -20.60 0.45
C MET A 636 -8.95 -19.10 0.76
N PHE A 637 -9.57 -18.21 -0.03
CA PHE A 637 -9.58 -16.77 0.25
C PHE A 637 -10.22 -16.46 1.61
N HIS A 638 -11.38 -17.05 1.91
CA HIS A 638 -12.06 -16.89 3.19
C HIS A 638 -11.17 -17.37 4.35
N ARG A 639 -10.47 -18.49 4.18
CA ARG A 639 -9.52 -19.01 5.17
C ARG A 639 -8.35 -18.05 5.41
N VAL A 640 -7.77 -17.48 4.36
CA VAL A 640 -6.71 -16.46 4.51
C VAL A 640 -7.24 -15.24 5.25
N GLY A 641 -8.44 -14.75 4.90
CA GLY A 641 -9.09 -13.63 5.60
C GLY A 641 -9.29 -13.90 7.09
N GLY A 642 -9.76 -15.11 7.46
CA GLY A 642 -9.89 -15.52 8.86
C GLY A 642 -8.56 -15.54 9.62
N LEU A 643 -7.49 -16.04 8.99
CA LEU A 643 -6.15 -16.07 9.59
C LEU A 643 -5.55 -14.67 9.78
N LEU A 644 -5.77 -13.77 8.81
CA LEU A 644 -5.37 -12.37 8.92
C LEU A 644 -6.10 -11.64 10.06
N ARG A 645 -7.41 -11.90 10.20
CA ARG A 645 -8.23 -11.36 11.30
C ARG A 645 -7.70 -11.81 12.67
N ASP A 646 -7.30 -13.07 12.77
CA ASP A 646 -6.82 -13.67 14.02
C ASP A 646 -5.31 -13.44 14.24
N TYR A 647 -4.68 -12.52 13.50
CA TYR A 647 -3.26 -12.16 13.59
C TYR A 647 -2.27 -13.31 13.34
N LYS A 648 -2.72 -14.40 12.71
CA LYS A 648 -1.92 -15.59 12.39
C LYS A 648 -1.19 -15.42 11.06
N LEU A 649 -0.27 -14.46 10.99
CA LEU A 649 0.39 -14.04 9.74
C LEU A 649 1.19 -15.17 9.07
N ASN A 650 1.87 -16.02 9.85
CA ASN A 650 2.65 -17.13 9.30
C ASN A 650 1.76 -18.21 8.68
N GLU A 651 0.66 -18.56 9.34
CA GLU A 651 -0.33 -19.50 8.78
C GLU A 651 -1.02 -18.90 7.55
N ALA A 652 -1.35 -17.61 7.59
CA ALA A 652 -1.92 -16.89 6.45
C ALA A 652 -0.95 -16.90 5.25
N TYR A 653 0.35 -16.74 5.51
CA TYR A 653 1.40 -16.83 4.50
C TYR A 653 1.41 -18.21 3.82
N GLU A 654 1.42 -19.30 4.58
CA GLU A 654 1.42 -20.66 4.04
C GLU A 654 0.16 -20.97 3.21
N VAL A 655 -1.03 -20.60 3.71
CA VAL A 655 -2.29 -20.80 2.98
C VAL A 655 -2.32 -19.93 1.72
N SER A 656 -1.82 -18.69 1.77
CA SER A 656 -1.75 -17.80 0.60
C SER A 656 -0.81 -18.32 -0.49
N SER A 657 0.29 -18.99 -0.13
CA SER A 657 1.19 -19.65 -1.09
C SER A 657 0.45 -20.72 -1.88
N SER A 658 -0.30 -21.57 -1.17
CA SER A 658 -1.11 -22.63 -1.78
C SER A 658 -2.22 -22.06 -2.68
N LEU A 659 -2.84 -20.95 -2.26
CA LEU A 659 -3.86 -20.24 -3.04
C LEU A 659 -3.27 -19.65 -4.33
N GLY A 660 -2.10 -19.02 -4.25
CA GLY A 660 -1.41 -18.49 -5.42
C GLY A 660 -1.16 -19.58 -6.47
N LEU A 661 -0.69 -20.76 -6.03
CA LEU A 661 -0.51 -21.92 -6.91
C LEU A 661 -1.83 -22.40 -7.51
N ALA A 662 -2.88 -22.54 -6.70
CA ALA A 662 -4.21 -22.97 -7.15
C ALA A 662 -4.82 -22.01 -8.18
N ALA A 663 -4.65 -20.69 -7.99
CA ALA A 663 -5.10 -19.69 -8.95
C ALA A 663 -4.31 -19.75 -10.26
N MET A 664 -3.00 -20.06 -10.21
CA MET A 664 -2.20 -20.27 -11.42
C MET A 664 -2.63 -21.54 -12.18
N THR A 665 -2.87 -22.65 -11.49
CA THR A 665 -3.32 -23.90 -12.11
C THR A 665 -4.72 -23.74 -12.70
N PHE A 666 -5.62 -23.05 -12.00
CA PHE A 666 -6.95 -22.71 -12.53
C PHE A 666 -6.84 -21.87 -13.81
N ALA A 667 -6.01 -20.82 -13.80
CA ALA A 667 -5.83 -19.98 -14.98
C ALA A 667 -5.19 -20.73 -16.16
N GLN A 668 -4.31 -21.71 -15.91
CA GLN A 668 -3.77 -22.56 -16.96
C GLN A 668 -4.85 -23.48 -17.52
N TYR A 669 -5.60 -24.17 -16.65
CA TYR A 669 -6.70 -25.05 -17.04
C TYR A 669 -7.73 -24.33 -17.92
N VAL A 670 -8.19 -23.14 -17.50
CA VAL A 670 -9.13 -22.33 -18.29
C VAL A 670 -8.58 -22.01 -19.68
N ARG A 671 -7.29 -21.65 -19.79
CA ARG A 671 -6.67 -21.38 -21.09
C ARG A 671 -6.64 -22.62 -21.98
N ASP A 672 -6.26 -23.76 -21.42
CA ASP A 672 -6.15 -25.01 -22.17
C ASP A 672 -7.53 -25.49 -22.67
N GLU A 673 -8.57 -25.38 -21.83
CA GLU A 673 -9.96 -25.69 -22.22
C GLU A 673 -10.50 -24.74 -23.29
N ILE A 674 -10.26 -23.42 -23.17
CA ILE A 674 -10.65 -22.45 -24.21
C ILE A 674 -9.93 -22.78 -25.53
N GLN A 675 -8.64 -23.08 -25.50
CA GLN A 675 -7.89 -23.42 -26.72
C GLN A 675 -8.39 -24.72 -27.37
N ALA A 676 -8.72 -25.73 -26.57
CA ALA A 676 -9.30 -26.98 -27.07
C ALA A 676 -10.67 -26.73 -27.72
N ALA A 677 -11.55 -25.98 -27.06
CA ALA A 677 -12.86 -25.62 -27.57
C ALA A 677 -12.76 -24.76 -28.85
N GLU A 678 -11.86 -23.78 -28.90
CA GLU A 678 -11.61 -22.99 -30.11
C GLU A 678 -11.14 -23.89 -31.27
N ALA A 679 -10.25 -24.84 -31.03
CA ALA A 679 -9.77 -25.76 -32.08
C ALA A 679 -10.91 -26.63 -32.67
N GLU A 680 -11.86 -27.07 -31.85
CA GLU A 680 -13.04 -27.79 -32.31
C GLU A 680 -14.00 -26.89 -33.11
N LEU A 681 -14.17 -25.64 -32.67
CA LEU A 681 -15.08 -24.67 -33.28
C LEU A 681 -14.50 -23.97 -34.52
N VAL A 682 -13.20 -24.06 -34.80
CA VAL A 682 -12.56 -23.53 -36.03
C VAL A 682 -13.14 -24.17 -37.30
N CYS A 683 -13.70 -25.38 -37.23
CA CYS A 683 -14.43 -25.99 -38.35
C CYS A 683 -15.78 -25.30 -38.65
N CYS A 684 -16.29 -24.50 -37.71
CA CYS A 684 -17.62 -23.89 -37.72
C CYS A 684 -17.57 -22.35 -37.84
N ILE A 685 -16.55 -21.80 -38.51
CA ILE A 685 -16.60 -20.38 -38.91
C ILE A 685 -17.77 -20.20 -39.88
N LEU A 686 -18.92 -19.79 -39.35
CA LEU A 686 -20.05 -19.31 -40.13
C LEU A 686 -19.56 -18.10 -40.94
N GLN A 687 -19.23 -18.35 -42.22
CA GLN A 687 -19.13 -17.28 -43.20
C GLN A 687 -20.53 -16.71 -43.37
N HIS A 688 -20.78 -15.57 -42.72
CA HIS A 688 -21.95 -14.78 -43.01
C HIS A 688 -21.75 -14.18 -44.40
N THR A 689 -22.20 -14.88 -45.44
CA THR A 689 -22.57 -14.22 -46.69
C THR A 689 -23.82 -13.41 -46.36
N PRO A 690 -23.78 -12.07 -46.36
CA PRO A 690 -24.97 -11.29 -46.14
C PRO A 690 -25.92 -11.64 -47.29
N THR A 691 -26.95 -12.43 -47.00
CA THR A 691 -28.14 -12.43 -47.83
C THR A 691 -28.74 -11.06 -47.59
N HIS A 692 -28.38 -10.10 -48.45
CA HIS A 692 -29.23 -8.94 -48.68
C HIS A 692 -30.58 -9.49 -49.13
N SER A 693 -31.46 -9.81 -48.19
CA SER A 693 -32.88 -9.78 -48.46
C SER A 693 -33.17 -8.33 -48.80
N SER A 694 -33.59 -8.11 -50.03
CA SER A 694 -33.77 -6.82 -50.69
C SER A 694 -34.90 -5.98 -50.08
N PHE A 695 -35.19 -6.13 -48.79
CA PHE A 695 -36.24 -5.36 -48.12
C PHE A 695 -35.90 -3.87 -48.05
N PHE A 696 -34.61 -3.52 -47.84
CA PHE A 696 -34.15 -2.13 -47.87
C PHE A 696 -33.96 -1.57 -49.29
N GLY A 697 -33.68 -2.42 -50.27
CA GLY A 697 -33.54 -2.02 -51.68
C GLY A 697 -34.87 -1.54 -52.26
N ASP A 698 -35.93 -2.31 -52.03
CA ASP A 698 -37.27 -1.98 -52.53
C ASP A 698 -37.84 -0.74 -51.81
N LEU A 699 -37.65 -0.61 -50.49
CA LEU A 699 -38.13 0.55 -49.73
C LEU A 699 -37.45 1.86 -50.16
N LEU A 700 -36.14 1.82 -50.45
CA LEU A 700 -35.39 2.97 -50.96
C LEU A 700 -35.87 3.37 -52.37
N GLN A 701 -36.23 2.39 -53.20
CA GLN A 701 -36.73 2.62 -54.55
C GLN A 701 -38.13 3.27 -54.53
N TYR A 702 -39.03 2.82 -53.64
CA TYR A 702 -40.32 3.48 -53.43
C TYR A 702 -40.17 4.88 -52.82
N PHE A 703 -39.23 5.07 -51.89
CA PHE A 703 -38.94 6.39 -51.30
C PHE A 703 -38.39 7.37 -52.35
N LEU A 704 -37.49 6.94 -53.23
CA LEU A 704 -36.97 7.76 -54.33
C LEU A 704 -38.07 8.15 -55.33
N VAL A 705 -38.94 7.22 -55.70
CA VAL A 705 -40.10 7.51 -56.57
C VAL A 705 -41.05 8.50 -55.91
N PHE A 706 -41.31 8.34 -54.60
CA PHE A 706 -42.15 9.28 -53.83
C PHE A 706 -41.53 10.69 -53.77
N VAL A 707 -40.23 10.80 -53.49
CA VAL A 707 -39.52 12.10 -53.46
C VAL A 707 -39.53 12.76 -54.83
N VAL A 708 -39.31 12.02 -55.91
CA VAL A 708 -39.39 12.57 -57.28
C VAL A 708 -40.80 13.03 -57.61
N ALA A 709 -41.84 12.29 -57.22
CA ALA A 709 -43.24 12.69 -57.43
C ALA A 709 -43.59 13.97 -56.64
N VAL A 710 -43.12 14.09 -55.40
CA VAL A 710 -43.31 15.29 -54.57
C VAL A 710 -42.56 16.49 -55.15
N LEU A 711 -41.32 16.32 -55.61
CA LEU A 711 -40.55 17.38 -56.27
C LEU A 711 -41.19 17.81 -57.60
N PHE A 712 -41.76 16.87 -58.36
CA PHE A 712 -42.48 17.18 -59.59
C PHE A 712 -43.78 17.96 -59.29
N MET A 713 -44.53 17.57 -58.27
CA MET A 713 -45.72 18.31 -57.81
C MET A 713 -45.36 19.72 -57.31
N LEU A 714 -44.28 19.87 -56.55
CA LEU A 714 -43.77 21.17 -56.11
C LEU A 714 -43.32 22.05 -57.29
N ALA A 715 -42.63 21.47 -58.27
CA ALA A 715 -42.25 22.17 -59.49
C ALA A 715 -43.49 22.59 -60.30
N LEU A 716 -44.53 21.75 -60.37
CA LEU A 716 -45.80 22.07 -61.03
C LEU A 716 -46.53 23.21 -60.31
N VAL A 717 -46.54 23.23 -58.98
CA VAL A 717 -47.12 24.32 -58.17
C VAL A 717 -46.36 25.63 -58.37
N VAL A 718 -45.02 25.59 -58.45
CA VAL A 718 -44.18 26.77 -58.73
C VAL A 718 -44.37 27.27 -60.16
N PHE A 719 -44.52 26.36 -61.13
CA PHE A 719 -44.76 26.69 -62.54
C PHE A 719 -46.15 27.29 -62.75
N LEU A 720 -47.17 26.76 -62.06
CA LEU A 720 -48.55 27.27 -62.10
C LEU A 720 -48.75 28.57 -61.29
N LYS A 721 -47.84 28.93 -60.38
CA LYS A 721 -47.86 30.20 -59.62
C LYS A 721 -47.14 31.37 -60.31
N LYS A 722 -46.47 31.18 -61.45
CA LYS A 722 -45.91 32.29 -62.23
C LYS A 722 -46.99 33.02 -63.03
N LYS A 723 -47.70 33.95 -62.38
CA LYS A 723 -48.37 35.06 -63.10
C LYS A 723 -47.33 36.09 -63.55
N PRO A 724 -47.42 36.61 -64.79
CA PRO A 724 -46.49 37.61 -65.30
C PRO A 724 -46.77 38.98 -64.66
N GLN A 725 -45.76 39.59 -64.04
CA GLN A 725 -45.82 41.00 -63.63
C GLN A 725 -45.46 41.90 -64.81
N THR A 726 -46.47 42.62 -65.28
CA THR A 726 -46.40 43.67 -66.29
C THR A 726 -45.78 44.95 -65.71
N LYS A 727 -44.91 45.58 -66.51
CA LYS A 727 -44.26 46.89 -66.27
C LYS A 727 -45.26 48.05 -66.21
N GLN A 728 -45.05 48.99 -65.29
CA GLN A 728 -45.36 50.44 -65.38
C GLN A 728 -44.65 51.13 -64.19
N SER A 729 -43.45 51.68 -64.35
CA SER A 729 -43.10 53.04 -64.83
C SER A 729 -43.51 54.19 -63.88
N LEU A 730 -42.48 54.93 -63.42
CA LEU A 730 -42.45 56.39 -63.16
C LEU A 730 -43.28 56.85 -61.93
N LEU A 731 -42.83 57.75 -61.04
CA LEU A 731 -42.04 58.96 -61.22
C LEU A 731 -41.75 59.58 -59.83
N SER A 732 -40.56 60.18 -59.70
CA SER A 732 -40.29 61.39 -58.88
C SER A 732 -40.26 61.20 -57.34
N LYS A 733 -39.55 61.98 -56.52
CA LYS A 733 -38.50 63.00 -56.61
C LYS A 733 -38.23 63.36 -55.14
N ARG A 734 -36.96 63.61 -54.77
CA ARG A 734 -36.52 64.42 -53.61
C ARG A 734 -36.89 63.83 -52.23
N ARG A 735 -35.98 63.69 -51.29
CA ARG A 735 -34.84 64.52 -50.89
C ARG A 735 -33.85 63.66 -50.12
#